data_AF-A0A9D4TN30-F1
#
_entry.id   AF-A0A9D4TN30-F1
#
_cell.length_a   1.000
_cell.length_b   1.000
_cell.length_c   1.000
_cell.angle_alpha   90.00
_cell.angle_beta   90.00
_cell.angle_gamma   90.00
#
_symmetry.space_group_name_H-M   'P 1'
#
loop_
_entity.id
_entity.type
_entity.pdbx_description
1 polymer ?
#
loop_
_entity_poly.entity_id
_entity_poly.type
_entity_poly.pdbx_seq_one_letter_code
_entity_poly.pdbx_strand_id
1 'polypeptide(L)'
;MAQASCSKLNIAARSPTAARTTTSSSDDSVLGLAWQRVVAAAGFLTGLFPAWLLAAVYCAWSRPAWFAAYHPAHSGQAMLTLTMLGVGLGLSAEDFRRTLSAPGRIVDGLALQYAIPPLLALLIARLFALPQHYAMGLCLVACCPGGTAASAASFLARGDVPLSVAMTTASMLGAAVVTPLLTLVLLGAATSLDATAMAWTALQAGCVLLPVLAGVALREAFPAAVAALRPLATLAAASFLALNTAAYVAHSGAAVAHAWPRLALAVTALHSGSMLAGYALSRALHLPQAVARSNSIQAGMRNSALAAQLALVHFPLQPFAAVPALVSTCVHSLLAALLASAWQEEAPEQLLQQQQQQGLDAAGSQHSTVASVLAVALARLGAAGRGAAVHGRDGVMALLGPRLALLRMHAATLLLEPPPTGVVVFDEPPADSRQPPPPRRPSNPHAMNIVMVGAECAPYSKTGGLGDVMQALPKALAARGHRVMSVAPRYKQYPDAVDTGLRLRLRVFDSDQEVGFFHAFHQGVDHVFVDHPAFHAWADSIYSGSQLDVLFRCALLSKAALEAPWHVACGGAPYGDSNLLFIANDWHTALLPVYLQAHYRDHGKLQFARSLLVLHNTAHQGRAPLDDLQWLEVPERYESLFSLRDPQHGAHMNVLKAGAITAHRIVAVSSKYAEECQTPEGGWGLDDVLRRQAWKLKGVVNGIDLNEWHPAIDAHLSPSEGYCPYDADSLDSGKARCKAALQKELGLPVDPLVPLLAFIGRLDEQKGIDLIAANCEWLMAQGVQLVLLGSGRADLEAALREMEARHPRQCRAYVGFSVSLAHRFTAGADLLLMPSRFEPCGLNQLYAMAYGTPPVVHAVGGLADTVQPFNPYEGTGTGWTFEGAEVEPFRTALGNALLTYSQHPESFRDVQLRGMELDLSWDQAAQQYESVLLAAKYQW
;
A
#
# COMPACT_ATOMS: atom_id res chain seq x y z
N MET A 1 44.89 63.06 37.63
CA MET A 1 45.41 63.82 36.48
C MET A 1 44.85 63.20 35.21
N ALA A 2 44.16 64.04 34.41
CA ALA A 2 43.80 63.97 32.98
C ALA A 2 43.78 62.59 32.27
N GLN A 3 42.63 62.13 31.75
CA GLN A 3 42.03 62.49 30.45
C GLN A 3 42.96 62.26 29.25
N ALA A 4 42.54 61.45 28.28
CA ALA A 4 41.83 61.99 27.11
C ALA A 4 41.49 60.92 26.07
N SER A 5 40.19 60.71 25.88
CA SER A 5 39.58 60.45 24.58
C SER A 5 39.67 61.73 23.74
N CYS A 6 39.91 61.64 22.42
CA CYS A 6 39.35 62.63 21.48
C CYS A 6 39.37 62.15 20.01
N SER A 7 38.18 61.76 19.57
CA SER A 7 37.46 62.24 18.38
C SER A 7 38.15 62.45 17.01
N LYS A 8 37.53 61.78 16.03
CA LYS A 8 37.06 62.27 14.72
C LYS A 8 38.06 62.52 13.57
N LEU A 9 37.83 61.72 12.52
CA LEU A 9 37.71 62.06 11.09
C LEU A 9 38.87 62.84 10.44
N ASN A 10 39.62 62.18 9.54
CA ASN A 10 39.57 62.56 8.13
C ASN A 10 40.23 61.56 7.16
N ILE A 11 39.65 61.59 5.97
CA ILE A 11 39.87 60.85 4.73
C ILE A 11 41.23 61.16 4.09
N ALA A 12 41.89 60.17 3.45
CA ALA A 12 42.57 60.36 2.16
C ALA A 12 42.92 59.03 1.49
N ALA A 13 42.67 58.98 0.18
CA ALA A 13 42.86 57.90 -0.77
C ALA A 13 44.33 57.68 -1.18
N ARG A 14 44.65 56.49 -1.72
CA ARG A 14 45.25 56.25 -3.06
C ARG A 14 45.62 54.76 -3.26
N SER A 15 45.43 54.31 -4.50
CA SER A 15 45.79 53.00 -5.08
C SER A 15 47.31 52.75 -5.07
N PRO A 16 47.77 51.50 -5.33
CA PRO A 16 48.39 51.25 -6.64
C PRO A 16 48.31 49.80 -7.20
N THR A 17 48.11 49.74 -8.52
CA THR A 17 48.76 48.91 -9.56
C THR A 17 49.29 47.49 -9.30
N ALA A 18 48.75 46.56 -10.10
CA ALA A 18 49.42 45.54 -10.91
C ALA A 18 50.89 45.18 -10.58
N ALA A 19 51.10 43.95 -10.12
CA ALA A 19 52.34 43.21 -10.30
C ALA A 19 52.00 41.81 -10.87
N ARG A 20 52.41 41.60 -12.13
CA ARG A 20 52.53 40.28 -12.77
C ARG A 20 53.42 39.39 -11.90
N THR A 21 52.89 38.33 -11.33
CA THR A 21 53.69 37.15 -10.97
C THR A 21 53.60 36.16 -12.11
N THR A 22 54.68 36.13 -12.88
CA THR A 22 55.09 35.03 -13.74
C THR A 22 55.26 33.75 -12.92
N THR A 23 54.49 32.72 -13.24
CA THR A 23 54.90 31.32 -13.04
C THR A 23 54.68 30.60 -14.37
N SER A 24 55.69 30.65 -15.23
CA SER A 24 55.81 29.72 -16.35
C SER A 24 56.39 28.40 -15.85
N SER A 25 55.96 27.33 -16.53
CA SER A 25 56.50 25.96 -16.54
C SER A 25 56.21 25.07 -15.35
N SER A 26 55.08 24.34 -15.42
CA SER A 26 55.08 22.88 -15.60
C SER A 26 53.65 22.36 -15.48
N ASP A 27 52.99 22.10 -16.62
CA ASP A 27 51.99 21.01 -16.67
C ASP A 27 51.70 20.51 -18.09
N ASP A 28 52.74 20.46 -18.94
CA ASP A 28 52.79 19.53 -20.09
C ASP A 28 53.17 18.12 -19.61
N SER A 29 52.61 17.70 -18.47
CA SER A 29 52.65 16.31 -18.05
C SER A 29 51.60 15.56 -18.89
N VAL A 30 51.89 14.32 -19.29
CA VAL A 30 50.90 13.43 -19.94
C VAL A 30 49.58 13.39 -19.15
N LEU A 31 49.67 13.55 -17.82
CA LEU A 31 48.56 13.65 -16.89
C LEU A 31 47.74 14.95 -17.06
N GLY A 32 48.38 16.11 -17.23
CA GLY A 32 47.70 17.40 -17.49
C GLY A 32 46.95 17.44 -18.82
N LEU A 33 47.57 16.94 -19.89
CA LEU A 33 46.93 16.77 -21.21
C LEU A 33 45.78 15.75 -21.18
N ALA A 34 45.94 14.64 -20.46
CA ALA A 34 44.86 13.66 -20.24
C ALA A 34 43.70 14.29 -19.46
N TRP A 35 43.99 15.10 -18.44
CA TRP A 35 42.98 15.77 -17.64
C TRP A 35 42.18 16.81 -18.44
N GLN A 36 42.85 17.61 -19.28
CA GLN A 36 42.18 18.54 -20.18
C GLN A 36 41.22 17.83 -21.15
N ARG A 37 41.60 16.64 -21.65
CA ARG A 37 40.70 15.79 -22.45
C ARG A 37 39.50 15.29 -21.67
N VAL A 38 39.69 14.89 -20.39
CA VAL A 38 38.59 14.48 -19.50
C VAL A 38 37.61 15.63 -19.26
N VAL A 39 38.11 16.84 -19.01
CA VAL A 39 37.28 18.04 -18.81
C VAL A 39 36.52 18.41 -20.09
N ALA A 40 37.17 18.36 -21.26
CA ALA A 40 36.53 18.60 -22.54
C ALA A 40 35.43 17.55 -22.84
N ALA A 41 35.71 16.27 -22.56
CA ALA A 41 34.72 15.19 -22.71
C ALA A 41 33.53 15.37 -21.74
N ALA A 42 33.78 15.75 -20.48
CA ALA A 42 32.73 16.01 -19.51
C ALA A 42 31.85 17.20 -19.92
N GLY A 43 32.45 18.27 -20.46
CA GLY A 43 31.71 19.40 -21.03
C GLY A 43 30.85 19.00 -22.24
N PHE A 44 31.42 18.23 -23.18
CA PHE A 44 30.69 17.71 -24.34
C PHE A 44 29.52 16.82 -23.94
N LEU A 45 29.72 15.87 -23.02
CA LEU A 45 28.67 14.99 -22.51
C LEU A 45 27.56 15.76 -21.77
N THR A 46 27.94 16.82 -21.05
CA THR A 46 26.97 17.72 -20.41
C THR A 46 26.14 18.47 -21.44
N GLY A 47 26.74 18.96 -22.52
CA GLY A 47 26.02 19.63 -23.62
C GLY A 47 25.01 18.72 -24.34
N LEU A 48 25.23 17.41 -24.34
CA LEU A 48 24.30 16.42 -24.88
C LEU A 48 23.22 15.95 -23.89
N PHE A 49 23.13 16.57 -22.71
CA PHE A 49 22.24 16.14 -21.61
C PHE A 49 20.81 15.77 -22.01
N PRO A 50 20.07 16.61 -22.77
CA PRO A 50 18.71 16.24 -23.18
C PRO A 50 18.65 14.96 -24.01
N ALA A 51 19.64 14.72 -24.88
CA ALA A 51 19.65 13.57 -25.79
C ALA A 51 19.86 12.25 -25.04
N TRP A 52 20.82 12.19 -24.10
CA TRP A 52 21.02 10.96 -23.34
C TRP A 52 20.06 10.80 -22.16
N LEU A 53 19.41 11.88 -21.67
CA LEU A 53 18.23 11.78 -20.81
C LEU A 53 17.09 11.05 -21.53
N LEU A 54 16.78 11.43 -22.77
CA LEU A 54 15.77 10.76 -23.59
C LEU A 54 16.16 9.29 -23.88
N ALA A 55 17.44 9.04 -24.17
CA ALA A 55 17.94 7.68 -24.32
C ALA A 55 17.79 6.85 -23.03
N ALA A 56 18.11 7.42 -21.87
CA ALA A 56 17.96 6.77 -20.58
C ALA A 56 16.48 6.46 -20.27
N VAL A 57 15.57 7.39 -20.56
CA VAL A 57 14.12 7.18 -20.45
C VAL A 57 13.65 6.07 -21.39
N TYR A 58 14.10 6.05 -22.64
CA TYR A 58 13.76 5.00 -23.60
C TYR A 58 14.32 3.62 -23.18
N CYS A 59 15.56 3.56 -22.69
CA CYS A 59 16.14 2.35 -22.14
C CYS A 59 15.38 1.85 -20.92
N ALA A 60 15.00 2.75 -20.00
CA ALA A 60 14.18 2.41 -18.84
C ALA A 60 12.80 1.89 -19.22
N TRP A 61 12.21 2.47 -20.26
CA TRP A 61 10.92 2.02 -20.80
C TRP A 61 11.01 0.64 -21.46
N SER A 62 12.01 0.42 -22.30
CA SER A 62 12.17 -0.81 -23.08
C SER A 62 12.78 -1.96 -22.28
N ARG A 63 13.62 -1.66 -21.29
CA ARG A 63 14.38 -2.62 -20.46
C ARG A 63 14.35 -2.18 -18.98
N PRO A 64 13.18 -2.16 -18.31
CA PRO A 64 13.07 -1.69 -16.92
C PRO A 64 13.97 -2.47 -15.94
N ALA A 65 14.24 -3.75 -16.22
CA ALA A 65 15.12 -4.60 -15.42
C ALA A 65 16.55 -4.05 -15.28
N TRP A 66 17.06 -3.26 -16.23
CA TRP A 66 18.39 -2.63 -16.13
C TRP A 66 18.49 -1.62 -14.98
N PHE A 67 17.35 -1.09 -14.55
CA PHE A 67 17.27 -0.07 -13.50
C PHE A 67 16.77 -0.65 -12.17
N ALA A 68 16.47 -1.96 -12.09
CA ALA A 68 15.91 -2.59 -10.89
C ALA A 68 16.82 -2.50 -9.64
N ALA A 69 18.14 -2.44 -9.84
CA ALA A 69 19.11 -2.28 -8.74
C ALA A 69 19.13 -0.86 -8.16
N TYR A 70 18.57 0.12 -8.87
CA TYR A 70 18.52 1.51 -8.43
C TYR A 70 17.08 1.86 -8.04
N HIS A 71 16.80 1.92 -6.73
CA HIS A 71 15.49 2.34 -6.24
C HIS A 71 15.51 3.82 -5.84
N PRO A 72 14.61 4.68 -6.38
CA PRO A 72 14.61 6.12 -6.09
C PRO A 72 14.53 6.47 -4.60
N ALA A 73 13.85 5.64 -3.80
CA ALA A 73 13.69 5.91 -2.36
C ALA A 73 14.97 5.67 -1.52
N HIS A 74 15.87 4.78 -1.94
CA HIS A 74 17.06 4.40 -1.16
C HIS A 74 18.34 4.83 -1.88
N SER A 75 18.60 4.26 -3.07
CA SER A 75 19.77 4.58 -3.90
C SER A 75 19.73 6.03 -4.41
N GLY A 76 18.52 6.57 -4.64
CA GLY A 76 18.36 7.95 -5.11
C GLY A 76 18.72 9.00 -4.08
N GLN A 77 18.55 8.73 -2.78
CA GLN A 77 18.98 9.66 -1.73
C GLN A 77 20.50 9.77 -1.68
N ALA A 78 21.21 8.64 -1.68
CA ALA A 78 22.67 8.63 -1.68
C ALA A 78 23.24 9.38 -2.89
N MET A 79 22.67 9.18 -4.08
CA MET A 79 23.12 9.86 -5.28
C MET A 79 22.75 11.36 -5.30
N LEU A 80 21.59 11.73 -4.74
CA LEU A 80 21.23 13.14 -4.52
C LEU A 80 22.24 13.81 -3.59
N THR A 81 22.59 13.18 -2.46
CA THR A 81 23.59 13.68 -1.50
C THR A 81 24.94 13.91 -2.18
N LEU A 82 25.44 12.95 -2.96
CA LEU A 82 26.70 13.09 -3.70
C LEU A 82 26.64 14.21 -4.75
N THR A 83 25.49 14.35 -5.42
CA THR A 83 25.28 15.43 -6.40
C THR A 83 25.25 16.80 -5.73
N MET A 84 24.56 16.93 -4.60
CA MET A 84 24.45 18.16 -3.83
C MET A 84 25.80 18.56 -3.22
N LEU A 85 26.61 17.59 -2.80
CA LEU A 85 28.02 17.81 -2.45
C LEU A 85 28.80 18.42 -3.63
N GLY A 86 28.67 17.83 -4.82
CA GLY A 86 29.29 18.34 -6.05
C GLY A 86 28.84 19.76 -6.42
N VAL A 87 27.55 20.07 -6.27
CA VAL A 87 27.02 21.43 -6.44
C VAL A 87 27.64 22.39 -5.41
N GLY A 88 27.76 21.95 -4.15
CA GLY A 88 28.39 22.73 -3.07
C GLY A 88 29.85 23.08 -3.33
N LEU A 89 30.62 22.18 -3.94
CA LEU A 89 32.00 22.44 -4.37
C LEU A 89 32.11 23.62 -5.36
N GLY A 90 31.02 23.95 -6.06
CA GLY A 90 30.92 25.09 -6.97
C GLY A 90 30.58 26.43 -6.31
N LEU A 91 30.25 26.45 -5.01
CA LEU A 91 29.74 27.60 -4.27
C LEU A 91 30.70 28.06 -3.16
N SER A 92 30.59 29.31 -2.70
CA SER A 92 31.40 29.87 -1.62
C SER A 92 30.52 30.32 -0.44
N ALA A 93 31.08 30.46 0.77
CA ALA A 93 30.31 30.95 1.91
C ALA A 93 29.78 32.38 1.67
N GLU A 94 30.52 33.19 0.91
CA GLU A 94 30.10 34.55 0.54
C GLU A 94 28.85 34.55 -0.36
N ASP A 95 28.69 33.54 -1.24
CA ASP A 95 27.49 33.41 -2.07
C ASP A 95 26.23 33.19 -1.22
N PHE A 96 26.33 32.37 -0.16
CA PHE A 96 25.24 32.18 0.79
C PHE A 96 24.99 33.41 1.65
N ARG A 97 26.05 34.09 2.10
CA ARG A 97 25.93 35.33 2.88
C ARG A 97 25.16 36.40 2.11
N ARG A 98 25.42 36.55 0.80
CA ARG A 98 24.69 37.48 -0.07
C ARG A 98 23.21 37.14 -0.16
N THR A 99 22.87 35.87 -0.38
CA THR A 99 21.48 35.42 -0.45
C THR A 99 20.73 35.65 0.86
N LEU A 100 21.35 35.29 2.00
CA LEU A 100 20.73 35.47 3.32
C LEU A 100 20.62 36.95 3.73
N SER A 101 21.51 37.81 3.22
CA SER A 101 21.42 39.27 3.43
C SER A 101 20.31 39.95 2.63
N ALA A 102 19.72 39.26 1.65
CA ALA A 102 18.63 39.74 0.81
C ALA A 102 17.38 38.84 0.90
N PRO A 103 16.74 38.72 2.10
CA PRO A 103 15.64 37.78 2.33
C PRO A 103 14.43 38.03 1.43
N GLY A 104 14.24 39.26 0.94
CA GLY A 104 13.19 39.60 -0.03
C GLY A 104 13.21 38.69 -1.27
N ARG A 105 14.40 38.31 -1.77
CA ARG A 105 14.52 37.42 -2.93
C ARG A 105 14.03 36.00 -2.67
N ILE A 106 14.20 35.51 -1.43
CA ILE A 106 13.68 34.21 -1.01
C ILE A 106 12.15 34.28 -0.92
N VAL A 107 11.62 35.36 -0.35
CA VAL A 107 10.17 35.59 -0.25
C VAL A 107 9.52 35.69 -1.63
N ASP A 108 10.11 36.47 -2.54
CA ASP A 108 9.64 36.60 -3.92
C ASP A 108 9.60 35.23 -4.62
N GLY A 109 10.68 34.46 -4.48
CA GLY A 109 10.76 33.10 -5.02
C GLY A 109 9.70 32.16 -4.45
N LEU A 110 9.51 32.13 -3.12
CA LEU A 110 8.48 31.32 -2.46
C LEU A 110 7.07 31.74 -2.86
N ALA A 111 6.82 33.05 -3.01
CA ALA A 111 5.54 33.57 -3.46
C ALA A 111 5.21 33.10 -4.88
N LEU A 112 6.16 33.19 -5.82
CA LEU A 112 5.99 32.67 -7.19
C LEU A 112 5.77 31.15 -7.17
N GLN A 113 6.52 30.44 -6.33
CA GLN A 113 6.47 28.98 -6.18
C GLN A 113 5.13 28.46 -5.66
N TYR A 114 4.43 29.20 -4.79
CA TYR A 114 3.15 28.79 -4.21
C TYR A 114 1.93 29.51 -4.78
N ALA A 115 2.10 30.57 -5.57
CA ALA A 115 0.99 31.23 -6.26
C ALA A 115 0.76 30.66 -7.67
N ILE A 116 1.83 30.49 -8.47
CA ILE A 116 1.69 30.20 -9.91
C ILE A 116 1.19 28.77 -10.16
N PRO A 117 1.87 27.70 -9.67
CA PRO A 117 1.46 26.35 -10.04
C PRO A 117 0.04 26.00 -9.60
N PRO A 118 -0.42 26.34 -8.38
CA PRO A 118 -1.77 25.96 -7.95
C PRO A 118 -2.89 26.65 -8.74
N LEU A 119 -2.72 27.94 -9.08
CA LEU A 119 -3.67 28.65 -9.95
C LEU A 119 -3.70 28.06 -11.35
N LEU A 120 -2.53 27.72 -11.88
CA LEU A 120 -2.40 27.13 -13.21
C LEU A 120 -2.99 25.71 -13.24
N ALA A 121 -2.82 24.92 -12.19
CA ALA A 121 -3.42 23.59 -12.09
C ALA A 121 -4.95 23.63 -12.13
N LEU A 122 -5.58 24.60 -11.44
CA LEU A 122 -7.03 24.78 -11.49
C LEU A 122 -7.51 25.17 -12.89
N LEU A 123 -6.80 26.09 -13.55
CA LEU A 123 -7.11 26.51 -14.92
C LEU A 123 -6.97 25.34 -15.90
N ILE A 124 -5.85 24.60 -15.83
CA ILE A 124 -5.56 23.47 -16.71
C ILE A 124 -6.57 22.33 -16.48
N ALA A 125 -6.88 21.99 -15.23
CA ALA A 125 -7.85 20.95 -14.92
C ALA A 125 -9.22 21.24 -15.57
N ARG A 126 -9.63 22.51 -15.60
CA ARG A 126 -10.86 22.95 -16.28
C ARG A 126 -10.72 22.97 -17.80
N LEU A 127 -9.64 23.55 -18.34
CA LEU A 127 -9.42 23.67 -19.79
C LEU A 127 -9.33 22.31 -20.48
N PHE A 128 -8.66 21.34 -19.85
CA PHE A 128 -8.52 19.99 -20.38
C PHE A 128 -9.65 19.04 -19.96
N ALA A 129 -10.65 19.54 -19.23
CA ALA A 129 -11.77 18.75 -18.70
C ALA A 129 -11.29 17.45 -18.03
N LEU A 130 -10.27 17.55 -17.17
CA LEU A 130 -9.64 16.38 -16.58
C LEU A 130 -10.64 15.62 -15.68
N PRO A 131 -10.65 14.28 -15.73
CA PRO A 131 -11.33 13.46 -14.74
C PRO A 131 -10.96 13.87 -13.32
N GLN A 132 -11.93 13.82 -12.39
CA GLN A 132 -11.79 14.37 -11.04
C GLN A 132 -10.53 13.88 -10.30
N HIS A 133 -10.22 12.58 -10.36
CA HIS A 133 -9.02 12.01 -9.73
C HIS A 133 -7.71 12.59 -10.30
N TYR A 134 -7.66 12.84 -11.60
CA TYR A 134 -6.51 13.45 -12.26
C TYR A 134 -6.40 14.95 -11.97
N ALA A 135 -7.53 15.66 -11.92
CA ALA A 135 -7.55 17.05 -11.49
C ALA A 135 -7.05 17.20 -10.04
N MET A 136 -7.50 16.32 -9.13
CA MET A 136 -7.05 16.29 -7.73
C MET A 136 -5.55 16.03 -7.63
N GLY A 137 -5.04 15.02 -8.35
CA GLY A 137 -3.61 14.73 -8.40
C GLY A 137 -2.77 15.87 -8.99
N LEU A 138 -3.25 16.52 -10.06
CA LEU A 138 -2.56 17.66 -10.68
C LEU A 138 -2.49 18.87 -9.71
N CYS A 139 -3.58 19.16 -9.00
CA CYS A 139 -3.61 20.18 -7.96
C CYS A 139 -2.69 19.84 -6.79
N LEU A 140 -2.63 18.57 -6.36
CA LEU A 140 -1.69 18.13 -5.31
C LEU A 140 -0.23 18.38 -5.70
N VAL A 141 0.17 18.00 -6.92
CA VAL A 141 1.52 18.28 -7.45
C VAL A 141 1.83 19.77 -7.40
N ALA A 142 0.86 20.59 -7.80
CA ALA A 142 1.01 22.03 -7.78
C ALA A 142 1.11 22.62 -6.37
N CYS A 143 0.52 22.01 -5.35
CA CYS A 143 0.57 22.46 -3.95
C CYS A 143 1.82 21.99 -3.17
N CYS A 144 2.56 21.01 -3.69
CA CYS A 144 3.76 20.47 -3.05
C CYS A 144 4.96 21.42 -3.14
N PRO A 145 5.95 21.36 -2.24
CA PRO A 145 7.16 22.20 -2.29
C PRO A 145 8.02 21.93 -3.54
N GLY A 146 9.12 22.67 -3.67
CA GLY A 146 10.06 22.54 -4.78
C GLY A 146 10.71 21.17 -4.81
N GLY A 147 11.00 20.67 -6.01
CA GLY A 147 11.60 19.35 -6.19
C GLY A 147 13.00 19.27 -5.58
N THR A 148 13.37 18.12 -5.01
CA THR A 148 14.71 17.86 -4.43
C THR A 148 15.84 18.05 -5.43
N ALA A 149 15.58 17.79 -6.73
CA ALA A 149 16.53 18.00 -7.82
C ALA A 149 16.55 19.43 -8.38
N ALA A 150 15.69 20.34 -7.91
CA ALA A 150 15.58 21.70 -8.47
C ALA A 150 16.87 22.51 -8.31
N SER A 151 17.66 22.27 -7.26
CA SER A 151 18.94 22.94 -7.05
C SER A 151 20.04 22.40 -7.98
N ALA A 152 20.05 21.10 -8.29
CA ALA A 152 20.91 20.53 -9.33
C ALA A 152 20.54 21.09 -10.71
N ALA A 153 19.25 21.14 -11.03
CA ALA A 153 18.78 21.72 -12.29
C ALA A 153 19.11 23.22 -12.39
N SER A 154 18.98 23.98 -11.30
CA SER A 154 19.37 25.39 -11.24
C SER A 154 20.87 25.57 -11.45
N PHE A 155 21.70 24.66 -10.94
CA PHE A 155 23.13 24.64 -11.21
C PHE A 155 23.45 24.40 -12.69
N LEU A 156 22.82 23.40 -13.31
CA LEU A 156 22.96 23.12 -14.75
C LEU A 156 22.48 24.31 -15.62
N ALA A 157 21.43 24.99 -15.17
CA ALA A 157 20.82 26.16 -15.81
C ALA A 157 21.56 27.48 -15.62
N ARG A 158 22.71 27.51 -14.91
CA ARG A 158 23.40 28.75 -14.54
C ARG A 158 22.48 29.74 -13.80
N GLY A 159 21.63 29.23 -12.92
CA GLY A 159 20.81 30.01 -12.00
C GLY A 159 21.58 30.44 -10.75
N ASP A 160 20.94 31.27 -9.93
CA ASP A 160 21.37 31.56 -8.56
C ASP A 160 21.11 30.32 -7.67
N VAL A 161 22.13 29.49 -7.54
CA VAL A 161 22.05 28.20 -6.82
C VAL A 161 21.91 28.37 -5.30
N PRO A 162 22.63 29.27 -4.62
CA PRO A 162 22.39 29.53 -3.19
C PRO A 162 20.95 29.95 -2.92
N LEU A 163 20.35 30.80 -3.78
CA LEU A 163 18.94 31.15 -3.69
C LEU A 163 18.04 29.92 -3.88
N SER A 164 18.32 29.08 -4.88
CA SER A 164 17.56 27.83 -5.09
C SER A 164 17.64 26.92 -3.84
N VAL A 165 18.82 26.70 -3.27
CA VAL A 165 18.99 25.86 -2.07
C VAL A 165 18.21 26.45 -0.88
N ALA A 166 18.28 27.77 -0.68
CA ALA A 166 17.52 28.44 0.37
C ALA A 166 16.00 28.29 0.19
N MET A 167 15.49 28.48 -1.03
CA MET A 167 14.08 28.30 -1.36
C MET A 167 13.61 26.85 -1.22
N THR A 168 14.39 25.87 -1.70
CA THR A 168 14.04 24.44 -1.56
C THR A 168 13.97 24.06 -0.08
N THR A 169 14.96 24.47 0.72
CA THR A 169 14.98 24.22 2.16
C THR A 169 13.78 24.87 2.86
N ALA A 170 13.54 26.16 2.61
CA ALA A 170 12.43 26.89 3.22
C ALA A 170 11.06 26.33 2.80
N SER A 171 10.88 25.99 1.52
CA SER A 171 9.63 25.42 1.02
C SER A 171 9.38 24.01 1.58
N MET A 172 10.40 23.18 1.74
CA MET A 172 10.28 21.85 2.36
C MET A 172 9.94 21.93 3.85
N LEU A 173 10.61 22.80 4.62
CA LEU A 173 10.28 23.00 6.03
C LEU A 173 8.87 23.59 6.22
N GLY A 174 8.45 24.48 5.31
CA GLY A 174 7.12 25.07 5.30
C GLY A 174 6.01 24.16 4.75
N ALA A 175 6.34 23.03 4.11
CA ALA A 175 5.36 22.17 3.45
C ALA A 175 4.29 21.64 4.40
N ALA A 176 4.68 21.37 5.66
CA ALA A 176 3.78 20.94 6.74
C ALA A 176 2.59 21.88 6.97
N VAL A 177 2.72 23.17 6.61
CA VAL A 177 1.69 24.19 6.79
C VAL A 177 1.10 24.62 5.46
N VAL A 178 1.96 24.91 4.48
CA VAL A 178 1.55 25.51 3.21
C VAL A 178 0.81 24.52 2.32
N THR A 179 1.24 23.25 2.26
CA THR A 179 0.60 22.25 1.41
C THR A 179 -0.83 21.92 1.88
N PRO A 180 -1.10 21.64 3.17
CA PRO A 180 -2.47 21.48 3.66
C PRO A 180 -3.36 22.70 3.38
N LEU A 181 -2.85 23.91 3.61
CA LEU A 181 -3.61 25.15 3.39
C LEU A 181 -3.98 25.35 1.93
N LEU A 182 -3.03 25.16 1.00
CA LEU A 182 -3.31 25.28 -0.42
C LEU A 182 -4.28 24.19 -0.91
N THR A 183 -4.13 22.97 -0.43
CA THR A 183 -5.07 21.88 -0.77
C THR A 183 -6.46 22.12 -0.21
N LEU A 184 -6.58 22.71 0.99
CA LEU A 184 -7.88 23.12 1.53
C LEU A 184 -8.55 24.17 0.62
N VAL A 185 -7.78 25.15 0.15
CA VAL A 185 -8.31 26.21 -0.74
C VAL A 185 -8.71 25.65 -2.11
N LEU A 186 -7.94 24.73 -2.68
CA LEU A 186 -8.13 24.26 -4.06
C LEU A 186 -9.01 23.03 -4.19
N LEU A 187 -8.94 22.12 -3.22
CA LEU A 187 -9.65 20.84 -3.23
C LEU A 187 -10.81 20.81 -2.22
N GLY A 188 -10.93 21.82 -1.34
CA GLY A 188 -11.94 21.85 -0.28
C GLY A 188 -11.62 20.92 0.90
N ALA A 189 -10.46 20.28 0.91
CA ALA A 189 -10.02 19.35 1.94
C ALA A 189 -8.54 19.58 2.27
N ALA A 190 -8.23 19.68 3.57
CA ALA A 190 -6.85 19.78 4.02
C ALA A 190 -6.17 18.41 3.95
N THR A 191 -5.09 18.31 3.19
CA THR A 191 -4.24 17.11 3.18
C THR A 191 -3.13 17.26 4.21
N SER A 192 -3.35 16.74 5.43
CA SER A 192 -2.36 16.82 6.50
C SER A 192 -1.16 15.90 6.22
N LEU A 193 0.05 16.40 6.48
CA LEU A 193 1.25 15.56 6.49
C LEU A 193 1.33 14.87 7.85
N ASP A 194 1.41 13.54 7.86
CA ASP A 194 1.62 12.77 9.08
C ASP A 194 3.07 12.91 9.57
N ALA A 195 3.35 12.46 10.79
CA ALA A 195 4.68 12.58 11.39
C ALA A 195 5.78 11.93 10.52
N THR A 196 5.44 10.85 9.80
CA THR A 196 6.38 10.15 8.92
C THR A 196 6.69 10.96 7.65
N ALA A 197 5.69 11.53 6.97
CA ALA A 197 5.90 12.40 5.82
C ALA A 197 6.60 13.71 6.22
N MET A 198 6.33 14.25 7.41
CA MET A 198 7.06 15.39 7.95
C MET A 198 8.53 15.06 8.19
N ALA A 199 8.84 13.93 8.85
CA ALA A 199 10.21 13.48 9.07
C ALA A 199 10.94 13.21 7.74
N TRP A 200 10.25 12.61 6.77
CA TRP A 200 10.78 12.37 5.43
C TRP A 200 11.08 13.67 4.68
N THR A 201 10.17 14.64 4.72
CA THR A 201 10.36 15.95 4.07
C THR A 201 11.51 16.73 4.72
N ALA A 202 11.64 16.64 6.05
CA ALA A 202 12.76 17.22 6.79
C ALA A 202 14.10 16.54 6.44
N LEU A 203 14.11 15.20 6.33
CA LEU A 203 15.28 14.43 5.89
C LEU A 203 15.69 14.83 4.46
N GLN A 204 14.73 14.96 3.55
CA GLN A 204 14.99 15.41 2.17
C GLN A 204 15.61 16.82 2.14
N ALA A 205 15.12 17.75 2.97
CA ALA A 205 15.72 19.08 3.11
C ALA A 205 17.16 18.99 3.63
N GLY A 206 17.42 18.11 4.61
CA GLY A 206 18.76 17.82 5.12
C GLY A 206 19.70 17.27 4.05
N CYS A 207 19.22 16.33 3.22
CA CYS A 207 19.97 15.74 2.10
C CYS A 207 20.31 16.73 0.99
N VAL A 208 19.66 17.91 0.94
CA VAL A 208 20.02 19.00 0.03
C VAL A 208 20.96 20.00 0.71
N LEU A 209 20.60 20.51 1.89
CA LEU A 209 21.34 21.57 2.55
C LEU A 209 22.71 21.11 3.08
N LEU A 210 22.76 20.00 3.82
CA LEU A 210 23.98 19.57 4.50
C LEU A 210 25.11 19.22 3.52
N PRO A 211 24.87 18.48 2.42
CA PRO A 211 25.92 18.18 1.45
C PRO A 211 26.41 19.43 0.71
N VAL A 212 25.51 20.39 0.40
CA VAL A 212 25.93 21.66 -0.21
C VAL A 212 26.86 22.42 0.72
N LEU A 213 26.51 22.55 2.01
CA LEU A 213 27.36 23.21 3.01
C LEU A 213 28.70 22.48 3.20
N ALA A 214 28.69 21.15 3.20
CA ALA A 214 29.91 20.35 3.25
C ALA A 214 30.80 20.59 2.02
N GLY A 215 30.21 20.72 0.83
CA GLY A 215 30.93 21.04 -0.39
C GLY A 215 31.57 22.43 -0.35
N VAL A 216 30.85 23.43 0.18
CA VAL A 216 31.38 24.78 0.41
C VAL A 216 32.59 24.72 1.37
N ALA A 217 32.46 24.01 2.49
CA ALA A 217 33.55 23.85 3.45
C ALA A 217 34.78 23.14 2.84
N LEU A 218 34.57 22.10 2.03
CA LEU A 218 35.66 21.40 1.31
C LEU A 218 36.35 22.31 0.29
N ARG A 219 35.60 23.17 -0.40
CA ARG A 219 36.17 24.17 -1.31
C ARG A 219 37.06 25.16 -0.59
N GLU A 220 36.65 25.63 0.59
CA GLU A 220 37.44 26.57 1.39
C GLU A 220 38.68 25.91 2.00
N ALA A 221 38.57 24.65 2.41
CA ALA A 221 39.69 23.88 2.95
C ALA A 221 40.72 23.45 1.89
N PHE A 222 40.27 23.13 0.66
CA PHE A 222 41.12 22.54 -0.39
C PHE A 222 40.89 23.17 -1.78
N PRO A 223 41.15 24.47 -1.96
CA PRO A 223 40.78 25.20 -3.18
C PRO A 223 41.44 24.66 -4.47
N ALA A 224 42.69 24.19 -4.39
CA ALA A 224 43.41 23.64 -5.53
C ALA A 224 42.84 22.29 -6.01
N ALA A 225 42.48 21.39 -5.08
CA ALA A 225 41.91 20.08 -5.42
C ALA A 225 40.48 20.21 -5.97
N VAL A 226 39.69 21.16 -5.44
CA VAL A 226 38.32 21.41 -5.88
C VAL A 226 38.25 22.08 -7.25
N ALA A 227 39.20 22.98 -7.57
CA ALA A 227 39.31 23.58 -8.89
C ALA A 227 39.48 22.51 -9.99
N ALA A 228 40.21 21.42 -9.70
CA ALA A 228 40.33 20.29 -10.62
C ALA A 228 38.99 19.59 -10.80
N LEU A 229 38.28 19.24 -9.72
CA LEU A 229 37.05 18.41 -9.78
C LEU A 229 35.79 19.14 -10.27
N ARG A 230 35.78 20.48 -10.29
CA ARG A 230 34.60 21.30 -10.63
C ARG A 230 33.92 20.93 -11.96
N PRO A 231 34.62 20.64 -13.08
CA PRO A 231 33.98 20.29 -14.35
C PRO A 231 33.22 18.95 -14.31
N LEU A 232 33.59 18.05 -13.40
CA LEU A 232 32.92 16.76 -13.21
C LEU A 232 31.61 16.90 -12.41
N ALA A 233 31.47 17.94 -11.60
CA ALA A 233 30.26 18.18 -10.80
C ALA A 233 29.02 18.41 -11.69
N THR A 234 29.18 19.10 -12.82
CA THR A 234 28.11 19.34 -13.80
C THR A 234 27.67 18.04 -14.48
N LEU A 235 28.63 17.19 -14.86
CA LEU A 235 28.33 15.86 -15.42
C LEU A 235 27.66 14.95 -14.39
N ALA A 236 28.10 14.99 -13.13
CA ALA A 236 27.47 14.25 -12.03
C ALA A 236 26.02 14.68 -11.80
N ALA A 237 25.73 15.99 -11.81
CA ALA A 237 24.38 16.52 -11.69
C ALA A 237 23.46 16.10 -12.85
N ALA A 238 23.97 16.15 -14.08
CA ALA A 238 23.25 15.66 -15.25
C ALA A 238 22.99 14.14 -15.16
N SER A 239 23.98 13.37 -14.70
CA SER A 239 23.88 11.91 -14.54
C SER A 239 22.86 11.52 -13.48
N PHE A 240 22.84 12.26 -12.37
CA PHE A 240 21.84 12.07 -11.34
C PHE A 240 20.43 12.31 -11.86
N LEU A 241 20.20 13.43 -12.56
CA LEU A 241 18.89 13.76 -13.09
C LEU A 241 18.43 12.70 -14.11
N ALA A 242 19.32 12.27 -15.00
CA ALA A 242 19.03 11.21 -15.97
C ALA A 242 18.71 9.85 -15.32
N LEU A 243 19.56 9.39 -14.41
CA LEU A 243 19.37 8.09 -13.76
C LEU A 243 18.11 8.09 -12.87
N ASN A 244 17.85 9.20 -12.16
CA ASN A 244 16.66 9.33 -11.35
C ASN A 244 15.38 9.32 -12.20
N THR A 245 15.35 10.08 -13.30
CA THR A 245 14.20 10.06 -14.23
C THR A 245 14.01 8.68 -14.87
N ALA A 246 15.09 8.05 -15.34
CA ALA A 246 15.04 6.71 -15.92
C ALA A 246 14.55 5.66 -14.91
N ALA A 247 15.03 5.71 -13.67
CA ALA A 247 14.56 4.83 -12.62
C ALA A 247 13.07 5.00 -12.33
N TYR A 248 12.58 6.24 -12.23
CA TYR A 248 11.14 6.49 -12.06
C TYR A 248 10.33 5.90 -13.23
N VAL A 249 10.80 6.06 -14.47
CA VAL A 249 10.16 5.45 -15.65
C VAL A 249 10.18 3.92 -15.57
N ALA A 250 11.29 3.31 -15.15
CA ALA A 250 11.40 1.85 -15.04
C ALA A 250 10.47 1.27 -13.96
N HIS A 251 10.32 1.96 -12.82
CA HIS A 251 9.50 1.49 -11.69
C HIS A 251 8.02 1.84 -11.84
N SER A 252 7.66 2.82 -12.68
CA SER A 252 6.28 3.31 -12.83
C SER A 252 5.77 3.26 -14.27
N GLY A 253 6.45 2.55 -15.17
CA GLY A 253 6.22 2.56 -16.62
C GLY A 253 4.78 2.23 -17.02
N ALA A 254 4.15 1.22 -16.41
CA ALA A 254 2.78 0.82 -16.73
C ALA A 254 1.74 1.90 -16.36
N ALA A 255 1.89 2.52 -15.17
CA ALA A 255 1.02 3.60 -14.72
C ALA A 255 1.19 4.88 -15.58
N VAL A 256 2.43 5.19 -15.96
CA VAL A 256 2.76 6.30 -16.87
C VAL A 256 2.18 6.03 -18.25
N ALA A 257 2.33 4.81 -18.81
CA ALA A 257 1.82 4.43 -20.12
C ALA A 257 0.32 4.62 -20.27
N HIS A 258 -0.43 4.13 -19.28
CA HIS A 258 -1.89 4.17 -19.30
C HIS A 258 -2.44 5.59 -19.24
N ALA A 259 -1.80 6.47 -18.47
CA ALA A 259 -2.27 7.83 -18.27
C ALA A 259 -1.66 8.86 -19.22
N TRP A 260 -0.55 8.54 -19.90
CA TRP A 260 0.17 9.45 -20.80
C TRP A 260 -0.74 10.14 -21.83
N PRO A 261 -1.62 9.44 -22.58
CA PRO A 261 -2.45 10.09 -23.59
C PRO A 261 -3.43 11.13 -23.01
N ARG A 262 -3.81 10.98 -21.74
CA ARG A 262 -4.81 11.83 -21.06
C ARG A 262 -4.16 12.95 -20.24
N LEU A 263 -2.93 12.74 -19.75
CA LEU A 263 -2.27 13.66 -18.82
C LEU A 263 -1.07 14.40 -19.42
N ALA A 264 -0.39 13.86 -20.44
CA ALA A 264 0.89 14.40 -20.90
C ALA A 264 0.79 15.89 -21.26
N LEU A 265 -0.27 16.29 -21.98
CA LEU A 265 -0.49 17.69 -22.34
C LEU A 265 -0.79 18.57 -21.11
N ALA A 266 -1.65 18.12 -20.20
CA ALA A 266 -2.02 18.88 -19.01
C ALA A 266 -0.84 19.05 -18.03
N VAL A 267 -0.08 17.98 -17.79
CA VAL A 267 1.11 18.00 -16.93
C VAL A 267 2.24 18.81 -17.57
N THR A 268 2.42 18.69 -18.89
CA THR A 268 3.37 19.54 -19.64
C THR A 268 2.97 21.01 -19.56
N ALA A 269 1.70 21.35 -19.76
CA ALA A 269 1.19 22.70 -19.61
C ALA A 269 1.40 23.25 -18.19
N LEU A 270 1.20 22.43 -17.14
CA LEU A 270 1.42 22.85 -15.76
C LEU A 270 2.88 23.22 -15.53
N HIS A 271 3.81 22.33 -15.88
CA HIS A 271 5.24 22.56 -15.59
C HIS A 271 5.85 23.62 -16.49
N SER A 272 5.62 23.56 -17.81
CA SER A 272 6.13 24.56 -18.75
C SER A 272 5.54 25.95 -18.48
N GLY A 273 4.23 26.03 -18.19
CA GLY A 273 3.58 27.28 -17.84
C GLY A 273 4.09 27.84 -16.51
N SER A 274 4.34 26.99 -15.52
CA SER A 274 4.95 27.40 -14.25
C SER A 274 6.39 27.89 -14.43
N MET A 275 7.20 27.22 -15.26
CA MET A 275 8.57 27.64 -15.60
C MET A 275 8.58 28.97 -16.34
N LEU A 276 7.73 29.12 -17.35
CA LEU A 276 7.63 30.34 -18.16
C LEU A 276 7.15 31.53 -17.31
N ALA A 277 6.09 31.34 -16.53
CA ALA A 277 5.54 32.39 -15.67
C ALA A 277 6.54 32.76 -14.56
N GLY A 278 7.23 31.79 -13.95
CA GLY A 278 8.28 32.03 -12.97
C GLY A 278 9.42 32.88 -13.53
N TYR A 279 9.86 32.60 -14.76
CA TYR A 279 10.87 33.42 -15.45
C TYR A 279 10.34 34.81 -15.79
N ALA A 280 9.20 34.90 -16.48
CA ALA A 280 8.63 36.15 -16.98
C ALA A 280 8.29 37.13 -15.84
N LEU A 281 7.66 36.65 -14.77
CA LEU A 281 7.33 37.47 -13.61
C LEU A 281 8.59 37.93 -12.87
N SER A 282 9.62 37.07 -12.76
CA SER A 282 10.90 37.49 -12.18
C SER A 282 11.56 38.61 -12.99
N ARG A 283 11.48 38.55 -14.32
CA ARG A 283 11.99 39.62 -15.20
C ARG A 283 11.13 40.89 -15.12
N ALA A 284 9.81 40.76 -14.98
CA ALA A 284 8.90 41.89 -14.75
C ALA A 284 9.13 42.58 -13.40
N LEU A 285 9.58 41.82 -12.38
CA LEU A 285 10.04 42.34 -11.09
C LEU A 285 11.49 42.87 -11.13
N HIS A 286 12.08 42.99 -12.32
CA HIS A 286 13.46 43.43 -12.54
C HIS A 286 14.53 42.60 -11.81
N LEU A 287 14.25 41.33 -11.50
CA LEU A 287 15.20 40.44 -10.84
C LEU A 287 16.32 40.01 -11.81
N PRO A 288 17.57 39.82 -11.32
CA PRO A 288 18.69 39.39 -12.15
C PRO A 288 18.40 38.10 -12.93
N GLN A 289 19.04 37.93 -14.09
CA GLN A 289 18.77 36.78 -14.97
C GLN A 289 19.02 35.43 -14.27
N ALA A 290 20.09 35.32 -13.47
CA ALA A 290 20.38 34.13 -12.66
C ALA A 290 19.26 33.82 -11.64
N VAL A 291 18.68 34.85 -11.02
CA VAL A 291 17.54 34.71 -10.09
C VAL A 291 16.28 34.27 -10.85
N ALA A 292 16.02 34.87 -12.01
CA ALA A 292 14.87 34.51 -12.85
C ALA A 292 14.94 33.05 -13.34
N ARG A 293 16.13 32.54 -13.65
CA ARG A 293 16.36 31.13 -14.00
C ARG A 293 16.06 30.20 -12.82
N SER A 294 16.56 30.52 -11.62
CA SER A 294 16.26 29.73 -10.41
C SER A 294 14.76 29.73 -10.09
N ASN A 295 14.09 30.88 -10.16
CA ASN A 295 12.65 30.99 -9.93
C ASN A 295 11.84 30.20 -10.97
N SER A 296 12.27 30.19 -12.23
CA SER A 296 11.67 29.37 -13.29
C SER A 296 11.72 27.88 -12.94
N ILE A 297 12.90 27.38 -12.60
CA ILE A 297 13.09 25.97 -12.23
C ILE A 297 12.30 25.62 -10.97
N GLN A 298 12.28 26.49 -9.95
CA GLN A 298 11.56 26.24 -8.68
C GLN A 298 10.04 26.28 -8.82
N ALA A 299 9.51 27.14 -9.69
CA ALA A 299 8.08 27.14 -10.01
C ALA A 299 7.68 25.86 -10.77
N GLY A 300 8.54 25.41 -11.69
CA GLY A 300 8.29 24.26 -12.55
C GLY A 300 8.50 22.89 -11.93
N MET A 301 9.63 22.67 -11.25
CA MET A 301 10.00 21.37 -10.70
C MET A 301 9.41 21.22 -9.29
N ARG A 302 8.38 20.39 -9.15
CA ARG A 302 7.69 20.14 -7.87
C ARG A 302 8.18 18.86 -7.22
N ASN A 303 7.96 18.73 -5.92
CA ASN A 303 8.20 17.49 -5.19
C ASN A 303 7.11 16.46 -5.51
N SER A 304 7.23 15.84 -6.69
CA SER A 304 6.33 14.79 -7.17
C SER A 304 6.29 13.56 -6.25
N ALA A 305 7.38 13.23 -5.55
CA ALA A 305 7.38 12.12 -4.61
C ALA A 305 6.44 12.38 -3.43
N LEU A 306 6.49 13.59 -2.86
CA LEU A 306 5.56 14.00 -1.80
C LEU A 306 4.12 14.05 -2.31
N ALA A 307 3.90 14.57 -3.53
CA ALA A 307 2.57 14.63 -4.12
C ALA A 307 1.95 13.24 -4.33
N ALA A 308 2.74 12.27 -4.79
CA ALA A 308 2.31 10.89 -4.96
C ALA A 308 1.95 10.25 -3.60
N GLN A 309 2.79 10.45 -2.58
CA GLN A 309 2.53 9.95 -1.23
C GLN A 309 1.24 10.56 -0.64
N LEU A 310 1.08 11.88 -0.74
CA LEU A 310 -0.12 12.56 -0.27
C LEU A 310 -1.37 12.10 -1.02
N ALA A 311 -1.28 11.86 -2.32
CA ALA A 311 -2.40 11.32 -3.10
C ALA A 311 -2.79 9.91 -2.62
N LEU A 312 -1.82 9.03 -2.36
CA LEU A 312 -2.09 7.67 -1.89
C LEU A 312 -2.68 7.63 -0.48
N VAL A 313 -2.24 8.53 0.41
CA VAL A 313 -2.71 8.59 1.81
C VAL A 313 -4.08 9.24 1.91
N HIS A 314 -4.30 10.37 1.24
CA HIS A 314 -5.54 11.16 1.39
C HIS A 314 -6.64 10.77 0.41
N PHE A 315 -6.28 10.11 -0.69
CA PHE A 315 -7.23 9.60 -1.68
C PHE A 315 -7.07 8.09 -1.90
N PRO A 316 -7.16 7.25 -0.84
CA PRO A 316 -6.93 5.81 -0.95
C PRO A 316 -7.97 5.12 -1.85
N LEU A 317 -9.17 5.71 -1.98
CA LEU A 317 -10.23 5.26 -2.88
C LEU A 317 -10.05 5.73 -4.34
N GLN A 318 -9.05 6.57 -4.62
CA GLN A 318 -8.73 7.08 -5.96
C GLN A 318 -7.23 6.95 -6.24
N PRO A 319 -6.70 5.73 -6.42
CA PRO A 319 -5.26 5.50 -6.63
C PRO A 319 -4.69 6.24 -7.85
N PHE A 320 -5.54 6.54 -8.85
CA PHE A 320 -5.18 7.34 -10.02
C PHE A 320 -4.84 8.81 -9.68
N ALA A 321 -5.17 9.31 -8.49
CA ALA A 321 -4.76 10.63 -8.03
C ALA A 321 -3.24 10.76 -7.83
N ALA A 322 -2.52 9.65 -7.65
CA ALA A 322 -1.05 9.67 -7.57
C ALA A 322 -0.38 9.75 -8.95
N VAL A 323 -1.10 9.42 -10.02
CA VAL A 323 -0.54 9.29 -11.36
C VAL A 323 -0.06 10.61 -11.98
N PRO A 324 -0.76 11.76 -11.82
CA PRO A 324 -0.23 13.05 -12.22
C PRO A 324 1.16 13.34 -11.65
N ALA A 325 1.44 12.95 -10.41
CA ALA A 325 2.74 13.12 -9.78
C ALA A 325 3.83 12.27 -10.44
N LEU A 326 3.51 11.02 -10.81
CA LEU A 326 4.43 10.13 -11.52
C LEU A 326 4.81 10.67 -12.91
N VAL A 327 3.81 11.14 -13.67
CA VAL A 327 4.01 11.76 -14.98
C VAL A 327 4.80 13.07 -14.85
N SER A 328 4.50 13.85 -13.80
CA SER A 328 5.17 15.12 -13.49
C SER A 328 6.68 14.96 -13.40
N THR A 329 7.18 13.96 -12.67
CA THR A 329 8.62 13.69 -12.50
C THR A 329 9.37 13.62 -13.82
N CYS A 330 8.78 12.95 -14.81
CA CYS A 330 9.40 12.80 -16.14
C CYS A 330 9.38 14.11 -16.91
N VAL A 331 8.23 14.78 -16.93
CA VAL A 331 7.99 16.00 -17.70
C VAL A 331 8.86 17.15 -17.18
N HIS A 332 8.83 17.45 -15.88
CA HIS A 332 9.57 18.61 -15.36
C HIS A 332 11.09 18.39 -15.38
N SER A 333 11.57 17.14 -15.34
CA SER A 333 13.00 16.82 -15.47
C SER A 333 13.50 17.02 -16.91
N LEU A 334 12.70 16.61 -17.91
CA LEU A 334 13.01 16.87 -19.31
C LEU A 334 12.96 18.36 -19.65
N LEU A 335 11.93 19.09 -19.17
CA LEU A 335 11.83 20.53 -19.38
C LEU A 335 13.00 21.27 -18.74
N ALA A 336 13.41 20.89 -17.52
CA ALA A 336 14.57 21.46 -16.86
C ALA A 336 15.87 21.19 -17.63
N ALA A 337 16.02 20.00 -18.21
CA ALA A 337 17.16 19.65 -19.06
C ALA A 337 17.24 20.53 -20.33
N LEU A 338 16.09 20.71 -20.99
CA LEU A 338 15.99 21.55 -22.20
C LEU A 338 16.31 23.02 -21.88
N LEU A 339 15.76 23.57 -20.78
CA LEU A 339 16.06 24.92 -20.34
C LEU A 339 17.53 25.09 -19.95
N ALA A 340 18.10 24.12 -19.23
CA ALA A 340 19.50 24.15 -18.86
C ALA A 340 20.42 24.16 -20.10
N SER A 341 20.12 23.35 -21.10
CA SER A 341 20.84 23.34 -22.38
C SER A 341 20.71 24.69 -23.11
N ALA A 342 19.51 25.24 -23.21
CA ALA A 342 19.26 26.51 -23.88
C ALA A 342 20.01 27.69 -23.22
N TRP A 343 20.13 27.69 -21.90
CA TRP A 343 20.86 28.73 -21.17
C TRP A 343 22.38 28.51 -21.10
N GLN A 344 22.89 27.35 -21.52
CA GLN A 344 24.33 27.11 -21.63
C GLN A 344 24.96 27.75 -22.87
N GLU A 345 24.18 27.94 -23.95
CA GLU A 345 24.62 28.55 -25.21
C GLU A 345 24.82 30.07 -25.15
N GLU A 346 24.36 30.75 -24.09
CA GLU A 346 24.64 32.17 -23.88
C GLU A 346 26.13 32.39 -23.49
N ALA A 347 26.82 33.23 -24.27
CA ALA A 347 28.26 33.46 -24.18
C ALA A 347 28.70 34.01 -22.80
N PRO A 348 29.79 33.48 -22.19
CA PRO A 348 30.27 33.89 -20.87
C PRO A 348 30.59 35.39 -20.72
N GLU A 349 30.97 36.06 -21.81
CA GLU A 349 31.40 37.47 -21.78
C GLU A 349 30.25 38.46 -21.52
N GLN A 350 29.02 38.16 -21.97
CA GLN A 350 27.87 39.04 -21.79
C GLN A 350 27.36 39.06 -20.34
N LEU A 351 27.47 37.93 -19.63
CA LEU A 351 27.08 37.79 -18.22
C LEU A 351 28.04 38.50 -17.26
N LEU A 352 29.35 38.47 -17.56
CA LEU A 352 30.37 39.19 -16.78
C LEU A 352 30.21 40.71 -16.88
N GLN A 353 29.88 41.23 -18.08
CA GLN A 353 29.60 42.65 -18.28
C GLN A 353 28.32 43.11 -17.55
N GLN A 354 27.24 42.30 -17.57
CA GLN A 354 26.00 42.63 -16.84
C GLN A 354 26.15 42.59 -15.32
N GLN A 355 26.94 41.65 -14.77
CA GLN A 355 27.18 41.59 -13.31
C GLN A 355 28.02 42.76 -12.80
N GLN A 356 28.97 43.27 -13.59
CA GLN A 356 29.71 44.49 -13.26
C GLN A 356 28.82 45.74 -13.32
N GLN A 357 27.86 45.80 -14.26
CA GLN A 357 26.91 46.90 -14.37
C GLN A 357 25.91 46.92 -13.20
N GLN A 358 25.37 45.77 -12.78
CA GLN A 358 24.36 45.66 -11.72
C GLN A 358 24.90 45.89 -10.30
N GLY A 359 26.21 45.77 -10.09
CA GLY A 359 26.85 46.13 -8.81
C GLY A 359 26.86 47.63 -8.51
N LEU A 360 26.66 48.48 -9.53
CA LEU A 360 26.61 49.94 -9.41
C LEU A 360 25.18 50.47 -9.13
N ASP A 361 24.15 49.76 -9.56
CA ASP A 361 22.75 50.23 -9.48
C ASP A 361 22.02 49.83 -8.17
N ALA A 362 22.58 48.88 -7.39
CA ALA A 362 21.95 48.36 -6.17
C ALA A 362 21.96 49.35 -4.97
N ALA A 363 22.50 50.56 -5.14
CA ALA A 363 22.60 51.56 -4.08
C ALA A 363 21.33 52.40 -3.85
N GLY A 364 20.24 52.20 -4.60
CA GLY A 364 19.02 52.98 -4.35
C GLY A 364 17.76 52.49 -5.02
N SER A 365 16.99 51.60 -4.37
CA SER A 365 15.53 51.63 -4.44
C SER A 365 14.90 50.74 -3.37
N GLN A 366 14.05 51.33 -2.53
CA GLN A 366 13.26 50.65 -1.50
C GLN A 366 12.15 49.79 -2.14
N HIS A 367 12.00 48.56 -1.65
CA HIS A 367 11.01 47.59 -2.12
C HIS A 367 9.57 47.96 -1.72
N SER A 368 8.66 47.99 -2.70
CA SER A 368 7.21 47.93 -2.46
C SER A 368 6.77 46.47 -2.35
N THR A 369 6.14 46.10 -1.23
CA THR A 369 5.69 44.74 -0.90
C THR A 369 4.57 44.20 -1.80
N VAL A 370 4.78 42.99 -2.32
CA VAL A 370 3.91 42.15 -3.18
C VAL A 370 2.50 41.90 -2.62
N ALA A 371 2.27 42.14 -1.33
CA ALA A 371 0.95 42.00 -0.69
C ALA A 371 -0.16 42.87 -1.34
N SER A 372 0.20 43.99 -1.96
CA SER A 372 -0.76 44.88 -2.64
C SER A 372 -1.23 44.35 -4.00
N VAL A 373 -0.42 43.54 -4.69
CA VAL A 373 -0.78 43.00 -6.02
C VAL A 373 -1.70 41.79 -5.92
N LEU A 374 -1.48 40.92 -4.91
CA LEU A 374 -2.36 39.77 -4.66
C LEU A 374 -3.76 40.20 -4.18
N ALA A 375 -3.86 41.29 -3.41
CA ALA A 375 -5.14 41.83 -2.93
C ALA A 375 -6.03 42.35 -4.09
N VAL A 376 -5.44 42.90 -5.14
CA VAL A 376 -6.18 43.43 -6.31
C VAL A 376 -6.69 42.30 -7.23
N ALA A 377 -5.98 41.19 -7.31
CA ALA A 377 -6.42 40.01 -8.08
C ALA A 377 -7.58 39.27 -7.39
N LEU A 378 -7.54 39.14 -6.05
CA LEU A 378 -8.59 38.49 -5.27
C LEU A 378 -9.86 39.33 -5.16
N ALA A 379 -9.75 40.66 -5.11
CA ALA A 379 -10.90 41.56 -5.08
C ALA A 379 -11.72 41.57 -6.39
N ARG A 380 -11.14 41.17 -7.52
CA ARG A 380 -11.83 41.14 -8.84
C ARG A 380 -12.57 39.84 -9.13
N LEU A 381 -12.32 38.76 -8.39
CA LEU A 381 -13.03 37.48 -8.54
C LEU A 381 -14.26 37.35 -7.62
N GLY A 382 -14.42 38.24 -6.64
CA GLY A 382 -15.57 38.27 -5.72
C GLY A 382 -16.77 39.10 -6.18
N ALA A 383 -16.71 39.77 -7.33
CA ALA A 383 -17.72 40.74 -7.79
C ALA A 383 -18.47 40.31 -9.08
N ALA A 384 -18.60 39.00 -9.34
CA ALA A 384 -19.43 38.46 -10.42
C ALA A 384 -20.45 37.47 -9.86
N GLY A 385 -21.34 37.97 -9.01
CA GLY A 385 -22.41 37.19 -8.42
C GLY A 385 -23.49 38.11 -7.86
N ARG A 386 -24.29 38.71 -8.75
CA ARG A 386 -25.66 39.25 -8.55
C ARG A 386 -26.07 40.07 -9.77
N GLY A 387 -27.13 39.64 -10.47
CA GLY A 387 -27.75 40.44 -11.54
C GLY A 387 -28.63 39.60 -12.46
N ALA A 388 -29.93 39.83 -12.39
CA ALA A 388 -31.00 39.00 -12.94
C ALA A 388 -31.22 39.11 -14.47
N ALA A 389 -31.68 38.00 -15.03
CA ALA A 389 -32.72 37.77 -16.04
C ALA A 389 -33.27 38.91 -16.95
N VAL A 390 -33.69 38.46 -18.15
CA VAL A 390 -34.87 38.86 -18.95
C VAL A 390 -34.60 39.56 -20.31
N HIS A 391 -35.19 38.94 -21.35
CA HIS A 391 -35.63 39.42 -22.68
C HIS A 391 -34.64 39.62 -23.84
N GLY A 392 -34.87 38.83 -24.91
CA GLY A 392 -35.62 39.37 -26.05
C GLY A 392 -34.90 39.49 -27.39
N ARG A 393 -35.30 38.60 -28.31
CA ARG A 393 -35.59 38.81 -29.75
C ARG A 393 -34.48 39.24 -30.74
N ASP A 394 -34.39 38.39 -31.76
CA ASP A 394 -34.38 38.69 -33.20
C ASP A 394 -33.15 39.38 -33.81
N GLY A 395 -32.30 38.55 -34.42
CA GLY A 395 -32.24 38.47 -35.88
C GLY A 395 -31.44 39.52 -36.65
N VAL A 396 -30.21 39.16 -37.01
CA VAL A 396 -29.66 39.35 -38.37
C VAL A 396 -28.80 38.11 -38.68
N MET A 397 -29.42 37.08 -39.27
CA MET A 397 -29.20 36.66 -40.66
C MET A 397 -27.76 36.30 -41.03
N ALA A 398 -27.55 34.97 -41.03
CA ALA A 398 -27.09 34.22 -42.19
C ALA A 398 -25.68 34.52 -42.76
N LEU A 399 -24.80 33.52 -42.66
CA LEU A 399 -24.42 32.80 -43.88
C LEU A 399 -24.02 31.36 -43.54
N LEU A 400 -24.88 30.45 -44.00
CA LEU A 400 -24.58 29.08 -44.45
C LEU A 400 -24.13 28.06 -43.39
N GLY A 401 -25.14 27.45 -42.77
CA GLY A 401 -25.05 26.04 -42.37
C GLY A 401 -25.50 25.10 -43.50
N PRO A 402 -26.27 24.05 -43.18
CA PRO A 402 -25.79 22.66 -43.15
C PRO A 402 -26.75 21.72 -43.90
N ARG A 403 -26.42 20.43 -44.03
CA ARG A 403 -27.39 19.32 -44.20
C ARG A 403 -26.71 18.01 -43.80
N LEU A 404 -27.31 17.05 -43.12
CA LEU A 404 -28.47 16.95 -42.24
C LEU A 404 -28.37 15.52 -41.68
N ALA A 405 -28.59 15.36 -40.37
CA ALA A 405 -28.79 14.05 -39.76
C ALA A 405 -30.09 13.40 -40.31
N LEU A 406 -30.22 12.06 -40.27
CA LEU A 406 -31.39 11.37 -39.69
C LEU A 406 -31.22 9.83 -39.75
N LEU A 407 -31.49 9.22 -38.58
CA LEU A 407 -32.15 7.91 -38.33
C LEU A 407 -31.38 6.57 -38.31
N ARG A 408 -30.93 6.23 -37.08
CA ARG A 408 -31.38 5.14 -36.19
C ARG A 408 -31.98 3.81 -36.73
N MET A 409 -31.39 2.73 -36.17
CA MET A 409 -31.96 1.55 -35.47
C MET A 409 -32.46 0.28 -36.22
N HIS A 410 -31.73 -0.81 -35.92
CA HIS A 410 -32.14 -2.14 -35.39
C HIS A 410 -32.45 -3.36 -36.30
N ALA A 411 -31.68 -4.44 -36.04
CA ALA A 411 -32.00 -5.89 -35.97
C ALA A 411 -32.47 -6.63 -37.24
N ALA A 412 -32.13 -7.90 -37.54
CA ALA A 412 -31.28 -8.91 -36.92
C ALA A 412 -31.04 -10.10 -37.92
N THR A 413 -29.95 -10.86 -37.69
CA THR A 413 -29.78 -12.34 -37.79
C THR A 413 -29.67 -13.15 -39.11
N LEU A 414 -28.59 -13.97 -39.13
CA LEU A 414 -28.40 -15.38 -39.57
C LEU A 414 -28.32 -15.66 -41.11
N LEU A 415 -27.35 -16.42 -41.67
CA LEU A 415 -26.76 -17.72 -41.29
C LEU A 415 -25.32 -17.94 -41.88
N LEU A 416 -24.46 -18.60 -41.08
CA LEU A 416 -23.49 -19.74 -41.32
C LEU A 416 -22.63 -19.75 -42.61
N GLU A 417 -21.30 -19.97 -42.57
CA GLU A 417 -20.58 -21.23 -42.22
C GLU A 417 -19.08 -21.03 -41.85
N PRO A 418 -18.37 -22.04 -41.27
CA PRO A 418 -17.11 -21.89 -40.51
C PRO A 418 -15.83 -22.29 -41.29
N PRO A 419 -14.63 -21.94 -40.77
CA PRO A 419 -13.44 -22.78 -41.01
C PRO A 419 -12.47 -22.87 -39.81
N PRO A 420 -11.37 -23.64 -39.90
CA PRO A 420 -11.30 -25.08 -39.81
C PRO A 420 -10.71 -25.55 -38.46
N THR A 421 -11.09 -26.76 -38.06
CA THR A 421 -10.45 -27.53 -36.98
C THR A 421 -9.03 -27.92 -37.35
N GLY A 422 -8.06 -27.45 -36.57
CA GLY A 422 -6.65 -27.85 -36.65
C GLY A 422 -6.04 -27.90 -35.26
N VAL A 423 -6.37 -28.96 -34.51
CA VAL A 423 -5.61 -29.33 -33.30
C VAL A 423 -4.35 -30.04 -33.78
N VAL A 424 -3.20 -29.42 -33.56
CA VAL A 424 -1.90 -30.11 -33.70
C VAL A 424 -1.73 -30.99 -32.47
N VAL A 425 -1.86 -32.29 -32.67
CA VAL A 425 -1.43 -33.32 -31.71
C VAL A 425 0.11 -33.40 -31.82
N PHE A 426 0.82 -33.12 -30.72
CA PHE A 426 2.24 -33.49 -30.62
C PHE A 426 2.32 -34.95 -30.18
N ASP A 427 3.14 -35.74 -30.89
CA ASP A 427 3.40 -37.16 -30.60
C ASP A 427 3.85 -37.38 -29.15
N GLU A 428 3.37 -38.47 -28.56
CA GLU A 428 3.79 -38.97 -27.24
C GLU A 428 5.33 -39.15 -27.17
N PRO A 429 6.01 -38.67 -26.11
CA PRO A 429 7.38 -39.10 -25.86
C PRO A 429 7.40 -40.57 -25.41
N PRO A 430 8.44 -41.35 -25.78
CA PRO A 430 8.49 -42.78 -25.52
C PRO A 430 8.54 -43.07 -24.01
N ALA A 431 7.82 -44.11 -23.61
CA ALA A 431 7.68 -44.58 -22.24
C ALA A 431 9.04 -44.84 -21.56
N ASP A 432 9.37 -44.07 -20.53
CA ASP A 432 10.43 -44.42 -19.57
C ASP A 432 9.85 -45.33 -18.46
N SER A 433 10.60 -46.39 -18.19
CA SER A 433 10.18 -47.63 -17.54
C SER A 433 10.26 -47.61 -16.01
N ARG A 434 9.87 -46.49 -15.39
CA ARG A 434 9.79 -46.39 -13.92
C ARG A 434 8.41 -45.94 -13.49
N GLN A 435 7.44 -46.85 -13.56
CA GLN A 435 6.10 -46.63 -13.01
C GLN A 435 6.19 -46.45 -11.47
N PRO A 436 5.74 -45.31 -10.92
CA PRO A 436 5.40 -45.22 -9.51
C PRO A 436 4.14 -46.07 -9.22
N PRO A 437 3.98 -46.56 -7.98
CA PRO A 437 2.87 -47.45 -7.63
C PRO A 437 1.51 -46.75 -7.84
N PRO A 438 0.45 -47.51 -8.21
CA PRO A 438 -0.85 -46.93 -8.49
C PRO A 438 -1.45 -46.23 -7.25
N PRO A 439 -2.19 -45.13 -7.44
CA PRO A 439 -2.84 -44.42 -6.33
C PRO A 439 -3.79 -45.36 -5.59
N ARG A 440 -3.61 -45.47 -4.26
CA ARG A 440 -4.45 -46.30 -3.39
C ARG A 440 -5.91 -45.86 -3.51
N ARG A 441 -6.81 -46.80 -3.82
CA ARG A 441 -8.25 -46.55 -3.71
C ARG A 441 -8.59 -46.22 -2.24
N PRO A 442 -9.35 -45.14 -1.99
CA PRO A 442 -9.77 -44.79 -0.64
C PRO A 442 -10.70 -45.87 -0.05
N SER A 443 -10.54 -46.14 1.24
CA SER A 443 -11.35 -47.10 2.03
C SER A 443 -12.78 -46.63 2.29
N ASN A 444 -13.10 -45.37 1.96
CA ASN A 444 -14.40 -44.73 2.16
C ASN A 444 -15.26 -44.81 0.88
N PRO A 445 -16.47 -45.42 0.91
CA PRO A 445 -17.38 -45.48 -0.25
C PRO A 445 -17.90 -44.10 -0.71
N HIS A 446 -17.75 -43.07 0.12
CA HIS A 446 -18.07 -41.67 -0.18
C HIS A 446 -16.85 -40.82 -0.53
N ALA A 447 -15.70 -41.44 -0.82
CA ALA A 447 -14.50 -40.68 -1.17
C ALA A 447 -14.73 -39.74 -2.37
N MET A 448 -14.25 -38.51 -2.21
CA MET A 448 -14.38 -37.41 -3.15
C MET A 448 -13.00 -36.92 -3.55
N ASN A 449 -12.92 -36.34 -4.74
CA ASN A 449 -11.79 -35.55 -5.19
C ASN A 449 -12.09 -34.10 -4.83
N ILE A 450 -11.38 -33.54 -3.86
CA ILE A 450 -11.64 -32.21 -3.32
C ILE A 450 -10.51 -31.27 -3.74
N VAL A 451 -10.85 -30.15 -4.36
CA VAL A 451 -9.91 -29.11 -4.78
C VAL A 451 -10.23 -27.85 -4.01
N MET A 452 -9.42 -27.56 -3.00
CA MET A 452 -9.58 -26.38 -2.16
C MET A 452 -8.70 -25.26 -2.69
N VAL A 453 -9.29 -24.09 -2.92
CA VAL A 453 -8.64 -22.97 -3.60
C VAL A 453 -8.64 -21.76 -2.69
N GLY A 454 -7.49 -21.12 -2.54
CA GLY A 454 -7.33 -19.96 -1.66
C GLY A 454 -6.22 -19.03 -2.13
N ALA A 455 -6.34 -17.75 -1.77
CA ALA A 455 -5.26 -16.78 -1.97
C ALA A 455 -4.12 -16.96 -0.95
N GLU A 456 -4.36 -17.68 0.14
CA GLU A 456 -3.39 -18.03 1.19
C GLU A 456 -3.28 -19.56 1.31
N CYS A 457 -2.16 -20.04 1.86
CA CYS A 457 -1.93 -21.44 2.21
C CYS A 457 -0.73 -21.51 3.16
N ALA A 458 -0.95 -21.74 4.46
CA ALA A 458 0.16 -21.89 5.41
C ALA A 458 0.87 -23.25 5.24
N PRO A 459 2.19 -23.33 5.43
CA PRO A 459 3.10 -22.27 5.88
C PRO A 459 3.63 -21.34 4.76
N TYR A 460 3.25 -21.59 3.50
CA TYR A 460 3.83 -20.93 2.33
C TYR A 460 3.49 -19.44 2.22
N SER A 461 2.23 -19.08 2.42
CA SER A 461 1.73 -17.71 2.40
C SER A 461 0.55 -17.54 3.35
N LYS A 462 0.70 -16.69 4.37
CA LYS A 462 -0.31 -16.45 5.40
C LYS A 462 -0.34 -14.97 5.76
N THR A 463 -1.53 -14.40 5.81
CA THR A 463 -1.80 -13.04 6.29
C THR A 463 -2.91 -13.00 7.34
N GLY A 464 -3.83 -13.97 7.32
CA GLY A 464 -4.90 -14.09 8.30
C GLY A 464 -5.32 -15.53 8.55
N GLY A 465 -6.55 -15.73 9.04
CA GLY A 465 -7.08 -17.05 9.35
C GLY A 465 -7.34 -17.92 8.13
N LEU A 466 -7.47 -17.34 6.92
CA LEU A 466 -7.65 -18.11 5.69
C LEU A 466 -6.47 -19.06 5.44
N GLY A 467 -5.23 -18.62 5.68
CA GLY A 467 -4.05 -19.47 5.56
C GLY A 467 -4.09 -20.69 6.48
N ASP A 468 -4.64 -20.55 7.69
CA ASP A 468 -4.79 -21.63 8.66
C ASP A 468 -5.85 -22.63 8.21
N VAL A 469 -6.98 -22.14 7.70
CA VAL A 469 -8.01 -23.03 7.13
C VAL A 469 -7.48 -23.80 5.92
N MET A 470 -6.74 -23.12 5.03
CA MET A 470 -6.10 -23.72 3.84
C MET A 470 -4.96 -24.68 4.17
N GLN A 471 -4.48 -24.69 5.41
CA GLN A 471 -3.51 -25.65 5.91
C GLN A 471 -4.21 -26.83 6.58
N ALA A 472 -5.20 -26.59 7.44
CA ALA A 472 -5.71 -27.61 8.33
C ALA A 472 -6.92 -28.39 7.78
N LEU A 473 -7.90 -27.71 7.16
CA LEU A 473 -9.09 -28.37 6.62
C LEU A 473 -8.76 -29.40 5.52
N PRO A 474 -7.84 -29.12 4.55
CA PRO A 474 -7.43 -30.12 3.58
C PRO A 474 -6.87 -31.39 4.19
N LYS A 475 -6.06 -31.26 5.25
CA LYS A 475 -5.44 -32.39 5.96
C LYS A 475 -6.50 -33.22 6.68
N ALA A 476 -7.44 -32.56 7.35
CA ALA A 476 -8.55 -33.24 8.02
C ALA A 476 -9.43 -34.00 7.02
N LEU A 477 -9.77 -33.41 5.88
CA LEU A 477 -10.50 -34.08 4.80
C LEU A 477 -9.71 -35.26 4.21
N ALA A 478 -8.39 -35.12 4.04
CA ALA A 478 -7.53 -36.21 3.58
C ALA A 478 -7.46 -37.37 4.58
N ALA A 479 -7.36 -37.06 5.88
CA ALA A 479 -7.38 -38.05 6.96
C ALA A 479 -8.69 -38.86 6.99
N ARG A 480 -9.81 -38.26 6.55
CA ARG A 480 -11.12 -38.91 6.38
C ARG A 480 -11.26 -39.73 5.09
N GLY A 481 -10.17 -39.85 4.32
CA GLY A 481 -10.07 -40.72 3.14
C GLY A 481 -10.45 -40.05 1.82
N HIS A 482 -10.57 -38.72 1.76
CA HIS A 482 -10.72 -38.00 0.50
C HIS A 482 -9.37 -37.79 -0.19
N ARG A 483 -9.38 -37.64 -1.52
CA ARG A 483 -8.20 -37.18 -2.27
C ARG A 483 -8.27 -35.66 -2.33
N VAL A 484 -7.29 -34.96 -1.75
CA VAL A 484 -7.40 -33.52 -1.53
C VAL A 484 -6.24 -32.75 -2.16
N MET A 485 -6.58 -31.81 -3.03
CA MET A 485 -5.67 -30.84 -3.64
C MET A 485 -5.91 -29.46 -3.00
N SER A 486 -4.84 -28.79 -2.61
CA SER A 486 -4.84 -27.40 -2.19
C SER A 486 -4.17 -26.55 -3.27
N VAL A 487 -4.92 -25.64 -3.90
CA VAL A 487 -4.44 -24.76 -4.97
C VAL A 487 -4.29 -23.34 -4.46
N ALA A 488 -3.09 -22.79 -4.55
CA ALA A 488 -2.78 -21.42 -4.14
C ALA A 488 -1.77 -20.77 -5.07
N PRO A 489 -1.61 -19.44 -5.08
CA PRO A 489 -0.53 -18.80 -5.82
C PRO A 489 0.86 -19.13 -5.28
N ARG A 490 1.84 -19.20 -6.18
CA ARG A 490 3.26 -19.17 -5.81
C ARG A 490 3.68 -17.72 -5.71
N TYR A 491 3.82 -17.20 -4.49
CA TYR A 491 4.26 -15.82 -4.26
C TYR A 491 5.78 -15.72 -4.17
N LYS A 492 6.42 -16.74 -3.58
CA LYS A 492 7.86 -16.83 -3.38
C LYS A 492 8.36 -18.19 -3.88
N GLN A 493 9.67 -18.34 -3.94
CA GLN A 493 10.27 -19.66 -4.16
C GLN A 493 10.10 -20.49 -2.88
N TYR A 494 9.28 -21.54 -2.96
CA TYR A 494 9.10 -22.51 -1.88
C TYR A 494 10.10 -23.67 -2.07
N PRO A 495 11.00 -23.93 -1.11
CA PRO A 495 12.08 -24.92 -1.28
C PRO A 495 11.61 -26.36 -1.52
N ASP A 496 10.46 -26.71 -0.97
CA ASP A 496 9.81 -28.03 -1.01
C ASP A 496 8.82 -28.20 -2.16
N ALA A 497 8.53 -27.13 -2.91
CA ALA A 497 7.68 -27.18 -4.09
C ALA A 497 8.52 -27.45 -5.36
N VAL A 498 8.22 -28.56 -6.04
CA VAL A 498 8.92 -29.01 -7.25
C VAL A 498 8.20 -28.52 -8.49
N ASP A 499 8.93 -28.01 -9.48
CA ASP A 499 8.35 -27.65 -10.78
C ASP A 499 7.82 -28.90 -11.47
N THR A 500 6.54 -28.89 -11.85
CA THR A 500 5.91 -30.01 -12.55
C THR A 500 6.30 -30.07 -14.02
N GLY A 501 6.94 -29.02 -14.55
CA GLY A 501 7.22 -28.86 -15.98
C GLY A 501 5.99 -28.49 -16.82
N LEU A 502 4.80 -28.48 -16.22
CA LEU A 502 3.56 -28.10 -16.89
C LEU A 502 3.50 -26.58 -17.07
N ARG A 503 3.20 -26.15 -18.30
CA ARG A 503 2.87 -24.77 -18.65
C ARG A 503 1.55 -24.76 -19.41
N LEU A 504 0.58 -23.99 -18.94
CA LEU A 504 -0.72 -23.81 -19.62
C LEU A 504 -0.86 -22.37 -20.07
N ARG A 505 -1.50 -22.15 -21.22
CA ARG A 505 -1.91 -20.81 -21.65
C ARG A 505 -3.38 -20.62 -21.34
N LEU A 506 -3.66 -19.69 -20.44
CA LEU A 506 -5.01 -19.33 -20.02
C LEU A 506 -5.34 -17.96 -20.57
N ARG A 507 -6.51 -17.83 -21.18
CA ARG A 507 -7.04 -16.53 -21.52
C ARG A 507 -7.49 -15.81 -20.25
N VAL A 508 -6.90 -14.66 -19.95
CA VAL A 508 -7.24 -13.78 -18.83
C VAL A 508 -7.08 -12.33 -19.28
N PHE A 509 -8.09 -11.48 -19.03
CA PHE A 509 -8.04 -10.05 -19.37
C PHE A 509 -7.68 -9.80 -20.84
N ASP A 510 -8.38 -10.48 -21.75
CA ASP A 510 -8.16 -10.36 -23.20
C ASP A 510 -6.71 -10.65 -23.66
N SER A 511 -5.99 -11.46 -22.90
CA SER A 511 -4.62 -11.86 -23.23
C SER A 511 -4.34 -13.30 -22.83
N ASP A 512 -3.44 -13.94 -23.56
CA ASP A 512 -3.01 -15.31 -23.26
C ASP A 512 -1.88 -15.24 -22.23
N GLN A 513 -2.13 -15.78 -21.05
CA GLN A 513 -1.21 -15.79 -19.92
C GLN A 513 -0.65 -17.21 -19.76
N GLU A 514 0.67 -17.34 -19.78
CA GLU A 514 1.33 -18.62 -19.50
C GLU A 514 1.48 -18.81 -17.99
N VAL A 515 0.90 -19.88 -17.46
CA VAL A 515 0.98 -20.24 -16.03
C VAL A 515 1.77 -21.53 -15.85
N GLY A 516 2.64 -21.52 -14.84
CA GLY A 516 3.34 -22.72 -14.38
C GLY A 516 2.66 -23.36 -13.18
N PHE A 517 2.96 -24.63 -12.94
CA PHE A 517 2.48 -25.36 -11.78
C PHE A 517 3.64 -25.97 -11.02
N PHE A 518 3.68 -25.76 -9.71
CA PHE A 518 4.59 -26.40 -8.78
C PHE A 518 3.80 -27.32 -7.86
N HIS A 519 4.41 -28.42 -7.41
CA HIS A 519 3.75 -29.41 -6.58
C HIS A 519 4.59 -29.76 -5.36
N ALA A 520 3.92 -29.88 -4.21
CA ALA A 520 4.45 -30.46 -2.99
C ALA A 520 3.41 -31.43 -2.40
N PHE A 521 3.86 -32.58 -1.90
CA PHE A 521 2.97 -33.52 -1.22
C PHE A 521 3.32 -33.60 0.26
N HIS A 522 2.37 -33.23 1.12
CA HIS A 522 2.58 -33.19 2.56
C HIS A 522 1.31 -33.57 3.31
N GLN A 523 1.45 -34.41 4.35
CA GLN A 523 0.34 -34.81 5.24
C GLN A 523 -0.93 -35.28 4.51
N GLY A 524 -0.77 -36.02 3.40
CA GLY A 524 -1.88 -36.56 2.62
C GLY A 524 -2.54 -35.58 1.65
N VAL A 525 -2.01 -34.36 1.51
CA VAL A 525 -2.55 -33.30 0.66
C VAL A 525 -1.61 -33.01 -0.51
N ASP A 526 -2.17 -32.85 -1.71
CA ASP A 526 -1.47 -32.35 -2.89
C ASP A 526 -1.50 -30.82 -2.91
N HIS A 527 -0.41 -30.17 -2.52
CA HIS A 527 -0.26 -28.73 -2.63
C HIS A 527 0.21 -28.36 -4.04
N VAL A 528 -0.62 -27.63 -4.77
CA VAL A 528 -0.36 -27.17 -6.13
C VAL A 528 -0.28 -25.65 -6.14
N PHE A 529 0.87 -25.12 -6.55
CA PHE A 529 1.10 -23.68 -6.61
C PHE A 529 1.08 -23.17 -8.05
N VAL A 530 0.25 -22.17 -8.30
CA VAL A 530 0.17 -21.49 -9.60
C VAL A 530 1.27 -20.44 -9.68
N ASP A 531 2.21 -20.65 -10.59
CA ASP A 531 3.37 -19.79 -10.82
C ASP A 531 3.10 -18.78 -11.94
N HIS A 532 3.23 -17.50 -11.63
CA HIS A 532 3.07 -16.40 -12.58
C HIS A 532 3.76 -15.14 -12.05
N PRO A 533 4.41 -14.32 -12.91
CA PRO A 533 5.06 -13.07 -12.48
C PRO A 533 4.16 -12.11 -11.70
N ALA A 534 2.86 -12.07 -12.01
CA ALA A 534 1.89 -11.24 -11.30
C ALA A 534 1.77 -11.58 -9.81
N PHE A 535 2.01 -12.84 -9.41
CA PHE A 535 2.03 -13.21 -7.99
C PHE A 535 3.34 -12.80 -7.34
N HIS A 536 4.47 -13.00 -8.01
CA HIS A 536 5.80 -12.66 -7.51
C HIS A 536 5.97 -11.15 -7.26
N ALA A 537 5.34 -10.32 -8.09
CA ALA A 537 5.37 -8.86 -7.96
C ALA A 537 4.82 -8.36 -6.61
N TRP A 538 4.01 -9.16 -5.93
CA TRP A 538 3.33 -8.81 -4.68
C TRP A 538 3.68 -9.76 -3.54
N ALA A 539 4.85 -10.42 -3.62
CA ALA A 539 5.25 -11.47 -2.68
C ALA A 539 5.27 -11.05 -1.20
N ASP A 540 5.59 -9.78 -0.92
CA ASP A 540 5.65 -9.24 0.45
C ASP A 540 4.31 -8.64 0.91
N SER A 541 3.34 -8.49 0.01
CA SER A 541 2.00 -8.02 0.34
C SER A 541 0.99 -8.52 -0.69
N ILE A 542 0.53 -9.77 -0.48
CA ILE A 542 -0.24 -10.55 -1.47
C ILE A 542 -1.57 -9.91 -1.90
N TYR A 543 -2.13 -9.04 -1.05
CA TYR A 543 -3.38 -8.31 -1.31
C TYR A 543 -3.16 -6.90 -1.90
N SER A 544 -1.92 -6.46 -2.07
CA SER A 544 -1.62 -5.13 -2.62
C SER A 544 -1.69 -5.08 -4.15
N GLY A 545 -1.68 -3.86 -4.68
CA GLY A 545 -1.78 -3.58 -6.11
C GLY A 545 -3.02 -2.79 -6.46
N SER A 546 -3.13 -2.42 -7.73
CA SER A 546 -4.36 -1.80 -8.23
C SER A 546 -5.49 -2.82 -8.16
N GLN A 547 -6.73 -2.33 -8.11
CA GLN A 547 -7.93 -3.17 -8.13
C GLN A 547 -7.94 -4.15 -9.32
N LEU A 548 -7.51 -3.69 -10.49
CA LEU A 548 -7.37 -4.54 -11.68
C LEU A 548 -6.26 -5.58 -11.52
N ASP A 549 -5.14 -5.27 -10.88
CA ASP A 549 -4.08 -6.26 -10.62
C ASP A 549 -4.59 -7.38 -9.71
N VAL A 550 -5.38 -7.04 -8.69
CA VAL A 550 -5.95 -8.05 -7.79
C VAL A 550 -7.02 -8.86 -8.51
N LEU A 551 -7.92 -8.22 -9.27
CA LEU A 551 -8.92 -8.92 -10.08
C LEU A 551 -8.28 -9.86 -11.11
N PHE A 552 -7.20 -9.43 -11.76
CA PHE A 552 -6.42 -10.25 -12.69
C PHE A 552 -5.87 -11.49 -11.99
N ARG A 553 -5.25 -11.33 -10.81
CA ARG A 553 -4.72 -12.45 -10.02
C ARG A 553 -5.82 -13.40 -9.56
N CYS A 554 -6.98 -12.89 -9.15
CA CYS A 554 -8.14 -13.68 -8.77
C CYS A 554 -8.70 -14.48 -9.96
N ALA A 555 -8.80 -13.85 -11.15
CA ALA A 555 -9.25 -14.50 -12.37
C ALA A 555 -8.26 -15.60 -12.81
N LEU A 556 -6.95 -15.28 -12.81
CA LEU A 556 -5.88 -16.21 -13.15
C LEU A 556 -5.87 -17.42 -12.23
N LEU A 557 -5.92 -17.20 -10.90
CA LEU A 557 -6.00 -18.27 -9.91
C LEU A 557 -7.25 -19.14 -10.10
N SER A 558 -8.42 -18.53 -10.28
CA SER A 558 -9.68 -19.25 -10.45
C SER A 558 -9.69 -20.13 -11.70
N LYS A 559 -9.16 -19.63 -12.82
CA LYS A 559 -9.04 -20.41 -14.06
C LYS A 559 -7.99 -21.51 -13.96
N ALA A 560 -6.80 -21.20 -13.43
CA ALA A 560 -5.75 -22.19 -13.25
C ALA A 560 -6.17 -23.33 -12.30
N ALA A 561 -6.94 -23.02 -11.26
CA ALA A 561 -7.47 -24.02 -10.34
C ALA A 561 -8.52 -24.95 -10.97
N LEU A 562 -9.27 -24.50 -11.98
CA LEU A 562 -10.22 -25.36 -12.72
C LEU A 562 -9.49 -26.31 -13.68
N GLU A 563 -8.31 -25.93 -14.15
CA GLU A 563 -7.46 -26.73 -15.06
C GLU A 563 -6.56 -27.72 -14.31
N ALA A 564 -6.11 -27.37 -13.09
CA ALA A 564 -5.19 -28.19 -12.30
C ALA A 564 -5.63 -29.67 -12.14
N PRO A 565 -6.91 -30.00 -11.89
CA PRO A 565 -7.37 -31.38 -11.74
C PRO A 565 -7.17 -32.26 -12.98
N TRP A 566 -7.04 -31.66 -14.17
CA TRP A 566 -6.88 -32.37 -15.44
C TRP A 566 -5.42 -32.51 -15.85
N HIS A 567 -4.60 -31.52 -15.53
CA HIS A 567 -3.26 -31.39 -16.09
C HIS A 567 -2.15 -31.70 -15.09
N VAL A 568 -2.35 -31.45 -13.80
CA VAL A 568 -1.31 -31.68 -12.79
C VAL A 568 -1.36 -33.13 -12.33
N ALA A 569 -0.35 -33.91 -12.70
CA ALA A 569 -0.24 -35.33 -12.39
C ALA A 569 0.23 -35.57 -10.94
N CYS A 570 -0.63 -35.29 -9.97
CA CYS A 570 -0.37 -35.52 -8.55
C CYS A 570 -0.27 -37.03 -8.23
N GLY A 571 0.91 -37.53 -7.86
CA GLY A 571 1.10 -38.95 -7.58
C GLY A 571 1.01 -39.83 -8.83
N GLY A 572 1.37 -39.28 -10.01
CA GLY A 572 1.42 -40.01 -11.28
C GLY A 572 0.13 -40.00 -12.10
N ALA A 573 -0.97 -39.44 -11.58
CA ALA A 573 -2.22 -39.29 -12.32
C ALA A 573 -2.98 -38.01 -11.92
N PRO A 574 -3.67 -37.32 -12.86
CA PRO A 574 -4.56 -36.21 -12.52
C PRO A 574 -5.73 -36.64 -11.62
N TYR A 575 -6.46 -35.65 -11.10
CA TYR A 575 -7.69 -35.89 -10.31
C TYR A 575 -8.85 -36.30 -11.23
N GLY A 576 -8.89 -35.77 -12.45
CA GLY A 576 -10.01 -35.96 -13.38
C GLY A 576 -11.28 -35.25 -12.89
N ASP A 577 -12.42 -35.63 -13.44
CA ASP A 577 -13.73 -35.03 -13.16
C ASP A 577 -14.67 -35.90 -12.31
N SER A 578 -14.27 -37.14 -12.03
CA SER A 578 -15.07 -38.07 -11.22
C SER A 578 -15.14 -37.62 -9.76
N ASN A 579 -16.36 -37.47 -9.22
CA ASN A 579 -16.60 -37.02 -7.84
C ASN A 579 -15.79 -35.76 -7.45
N LEU A 580 -15.64 -34.81 -8.38
CA LEU A 580 -14.86 -33.59 -8.20
C LEU A 580 -15.66 -32.49 -7.51
N LEU A 581 -15.13 -31.93 -6.42
CA LEU A 581 -15.71 -30.81 -5.71
C LEU A 581 -14.66 -29.72 -5.49
N PHE A 582 -15.03 -28.49 -5.84
CA PHE A 582 -14.23 -27.31 -5.57
C PHE A 582 -14.69 -26.62 -4.29
N ILE A 583 -13.76 -26.20 -3.45
CA ILE A 583 -14.01 -25.32 -2.30
C ILE A 583 -13.30 -24.01 -2.59
N ALA A 584 -14.06 -23.01 -3.01
CA ALA A 584 -13.60 -21.65 -3.20
C ALA A 584 -13.67 -20.91 -1.86
N ASN A 585 -12.57 -20.31 -1.41
CA ASN A 585 -12.52 -19.50 -0.21
C ASN A 585 -12.47 -18.00 -0.55
N ASP A 586 -13.43 -17.26 0.03
CA ASP A 586 -13.60 -15.82 -0.09
C ASP A 586 -13.70 -15.27 -1.52
N TRP A 587 -13.80 -13.94 -1.61
CA TRP A 587 -13.97 -13.21 -2.86
C TRP A 587 -12.83 -13.45 -3.86
N HIS A 588 -11.62 -13.79 -3.39
CA HIS A 588 -10.45 -14.05 -4.22
C HIS A 588 -10.65 -15.20 -5.20
N THR A 589 -11.48 -16.17 -4.81
CA THR A 589 -11.76 -17.38 -5.60
C THR A 589 -13.24 -17.49 -5.96
N ALA A 590 -14.05 -16.47 -5.65
CA ALA A 590 -15.48 -16.44 -5.96
C ALA A 590 -15.79 -16.39 -7.47
N LEU A 591 -14.79 -16.12 -8.33
CA LEU A 591 -14.91 -16.32 -9.78
C LEU A 591 -14.91 -17.80 -10.19
N LEU A 592 -14.33 -18.69 -9.40
CA LEU A 592 -14.27 -20.12 -9.68
C LEU A 592 -15.65 -20.74 -9.92
N PRO A 593 -16.65 -20.60 -9.03
CA PRO A 593 -17.99 -21.15 -9.29
C PRO A 593 -18.64 -20.54 -10.54
N VAL A 594 -18.36 -19.27 -10.84
CA VAL A 594 -18.86 -18.60 -12.06
C VAL A 594 -18.25 -19.23 -13.31
N TYR A 595 -16.92 -19.35 -13.35
CA TYR A 595 -16.22 -19.97 -14.48
C TYR A 595 -16.55 -21.45 -14.64
N LEU A 596 -16.69 -22.20 -13.53
CA LEU A 596 -17.13 -23.59 -13.56
C LEU A 596 -18.48 -23.72 -14.26
N GLN A 597 -19.43 -22.84 -13.96
CA GLN A 597 -20.72 -22.84 -14.62
C GLN A 597 -20.60 -22.38 -16.09
N ALA A 598 -20.08 -21.16 -16.29
CA ALA A 598 -20.12 -20.45 -17.57
C ALA A 598 -19.22 -21.07 -18.66
N HIS A 599 -18.03 -21.54 -18.31
CA HIS A 599 -17.03 -22.01 -19.28
C HIS A 599 -16.98 -23.53 -19.40
N TYR A 600 -17.40 -24.26 -18.37
CA TYR A 600 -17.31 -25.73 -18.38
C TYR A 600 -18.70 -26.37 -18.46
N ARG A 601 -19.55 -26.20 -17.44
CA ARG A 601 -20.82 -26.92 -17.33
C ARG A 601 -21.76 -26.61 -18.49
N ASP A 602 -21.89 -25.34 -18.86
CA ASP A 602 -22.71 -24.93 -20.00
C ASP A 602 -22.21 -25.45 -21.36
N HIS A 603 -20.93 -25.86 -21.43
CA HIS A 603 -20.29 -26.45 -22.61
C HIS A 603 -20.14 -27.97 -22.48
N GLY A 604 -20.84 -28.59 -21.53
CA GLY A 604 -20.86 -30.03 -21.31
C GLY A 604 -19.58 -30.62 -20.69
N LYS A 605 -18.68 -29.79 -20.17
CA LYS A 605 -17.50 -30.21 -19.40
C LYS A 605 -17.78 -30.09 -17.90
N LEU A 606 -17.15 -30.92 -17.06
CA LEU A 606 -17.31 -30.86 -15.60
C LEU A 606 -18.79 -30.88 -15.12
N GLN A 607 -19.69 -31.54 -15.87
CA GLN A 607 -21.13 -31.53 -15.59
C GLN A 607 -21.49 -32.06 -14.19
N PHE A 608 -20.66 -32.96 -13.65
CA PHE A 608 -20.85 -33.54 -12.32
C PHE A 608 -20.01 -32.87 -11.24
N ALA A 609 -19.11 -31.95 -11.61
CA ALA A 609 -18.34 -31.20 -10.63
C ALA A 609 -19.26 -30.22 -9.88
N ARG A 610 -18.97 -30.00 -8.61
CA ARG A 610 -19.71 -29.07 -7.73
C ARG A 610 -18.75 -28.06 -7.11
N SER A 611 -19.30 -26.94 -6.66
CA SER A 611 -18.53 -25.86 -6.06
C SER A 611 -19.20 -25.37 -4.78
N LEU A 612 -18.39 -25.20 -3.75
CA LEU A 612 -18.73 -24.57 -2.48
C LEU A 612 -18.03 -23.20 -2.44
N LEU A 613 -18.72 -22.19 -1.94
CA LEU A 613 -18.10 -20.92 -1.59
C LEU A 613 -18.07 -20.76 -0.07
N VAL A 614 -16.90 -20.62 0.51
CA VAL A 614 -16.70 -20.38 1.94
C VAL A 614 -16.53 -18.89 2.19
N LEU A 615 -17.35 -18.33 3.06
CA LEU A 615 -17.33 -16.94 3.50
C LEU A 615 -16.58 -16.85 4.83
N HIS A 616 -15.32 -16.43 4.80
CA HIS A 616 -14.56 -16.13 6.00
C HIS A 616 -14.77 -14.68 6.44
N ASN A 617 -15.09 -13.79 5.51
CA ASN A 617 -15.40 -12.39 5.80
C ASN A 617 -16.24 -11.74 4.68
N THR A 618 -17.43 -11.26 5.01
CA THR A 618 -18.35 -10.53 4.11
C THR A 618 -18.00 -9.06 3.91
N ALA A 619 -17.09 -8.47 4.68
CA ALA A 619 -16.66 -7.09 4.48
C ALA A 619 -15.80 -6.94 3.21
N HIS A 620 -15.03 -7.95 2.84
CA HIS A 620 -14.20 -7.96 1.63
C HIS A 620 -14.90 -8.75 0.51
N GLN A 621 -15.45 -8.04 -0.48
CA GLN A 621 -16.38 -8.62 -1.46
C GLN A 621 -15.87 -8.63 -2.91
N GLY A 622 -14.65 -8.14 -3.15
CA GLY A 622 -14.16 -7.91 -4.52
C GLY A 622 -15.05 -6.92 -5.28
N ARG A 623 -15.36 -5.78 -4.66
CA ARG A 623 -16.14 -4.71 -5.30
C ARG A 623 -15.28 -4.02 -6.35
N ALA A 624 -15.86 -3.63 -7.48
CA ALA A 624 -15.19 -2.89 -8.55
C ALA A 624 -16.19 -2.11 -9.43
N PRO A 625 -15.75 -1.16 -10.28
CA PRO A 625 -16.58 -0.59 -11.33
C PRO A 625 -17.22 -1.68 -12.20
N LEU A 626 -18.46 -1.46 -12.65
CA LEU A 626 -19.14 -2.41 -13.55
C LEU A 626 -18.42 -2.58 -14.89
N ASP A 627 -17.78 -1.52 -15.38
CA ASP A 627 -17.02 -1.54 -16.63
C ASP A 627 -15.84 -2.53 -16.58
N ASP A 628 -15.33 -2.87 -15.38
CA ASP A 628 -14.23 -3.82 -15.23
C ASP A 628 -14.66 -5.27 -15.48
N LEU A 629 -15.97 -5.55 -15.52
CA LEU A 629 -16.52 -6.87 -15.81
C LEU A 629 -16.09 -7.39 -17.19
N GLN A 630 -15.86 -6.48 -18.15
CA GLN A 630 -15.38 -6.82 -19.49
C GLN A 630 -14.08 -7.64 -19.45
N TRP A 631 -13.22 -7.42 -18.44
CA TRP A 631 -11.94 -8.09 -18.29
C TRP A 631 -12.04 -9.51 -17.73
N LEU A 632 -13.17 -9.85 -17.09
CA LEU A 632 -13.37 -11.14 -16.46
C LEU A 632 -13.81 -12.23 -17.44
N GLU A 633 -14.09 -11.87 -18.70
CA GLU A 633 -14.43 -12.80 -19.78
C GLU A 633 -15.65 -13.66 -19.45
N VAL A 634 -16.57 -13.10 -18.68
CA VAL A 634 -17.83 -13.73 -18.30
C VAL A 634 -18.86 -13.51 -19.42
N PRO A 635 -19.60 -14.54 -19.86
CA PRO A 635 -20.65 -14.36 -20.88
C PRO A 635 -21.76 -13.40 -20.41
N GLU A 636 -22.34 -12.63 -21.35
CA GLU A 636 -23.35 -11.57 -21.10
C GLU A 636 -24.48 -12.03 -20.16
N ARG A 637 -24.97 -13.27 -20.30
CA ARG A 637 -26.03 -13.83 -19.45
C ARG A 637 -25.71 -13.87 -17.95
N TYR A 638 -24.43 -13.88 -17.59
CA TYR A 638 -23.95 -13.92 -16.21
C TYR A 638 -23.59 -12.53 -15.66
N GLU A 639 -23.54 -11.48 -16.48
CA GLU A 639 -23.10 -10.16 -16.05
C GLU A 639 -23.98 -9.57 -14.95
N SER A 640 -25.29 -9.79 -15.05
CA SER A 640 -26.27 -9.34 -14.05
C SER A 640 -26.01 -9.91 -12.65
N LEU A 641 -25.32 -11.05 -12.54
CA LEU A 641 -24.95 -11.64 -11.25
C LEU A 641 -23.94 -10.78 -10.49
N PHE A 642 -23.10 -10.03 -11.19
CA PHE A 642 -22.07 -9.18 -10.60
C PHE A 642 -22.61 -7.82 -10.15
N SER A 643 -23.69 -7.33 -10.75
CA SER A 643 -24.20 -5.99 -10.43
C SER A 643 -24.87 -5.92 -9.06
N LEU A 644 -24.33 -5.10 -8.16
CA LEU A 644 -24.92 -4.73 -6.87
C LEU A 644 -25.10 -3.21 -6.82
N ARG A 645 -26.22 -2.73 -6.26
CA ARG A 645 -26.48 -1.29 -6.13
C ARG A 645 -26.37 -0.85 -4.68
N ASP A 646 -25.46 0.06 -4.43
CA ASP A 646 -25.31 0.76 -3.15
C ASP A 646 -26.13 2.07 -3.20
N PRO A 647 -26.95 2.40 -2.18
CA PRO A 647 -27.64 3.68 -2.09
C PRO A 647 -26.72 4.92 -2.19
N GLN A 648 -25.49 4.84 -1.69
CA GLN A 648 -24.53 5.93 -1.64
C GLN A 648 -23.63 5.98 -2.88
N HIS A 649 -23.27 4.83 -3.44
CA HIS A 649 -22.24 4.71 -4.49
C HIS A 649 -22.76 4.25 -5.86
N GLY A 650 -24.06 3.95 -5.97
CA GLY A 650 -24.67 3.47 -7.21
C GLY A 650 -24.34 2.01 -7.54
N ALA A 651 -24.46 1.65 -8.81
CA ALA A 651 -24.24 0.28 -9.28
C ALA A 651 -22.74 -0.01 -9.43
N HIS A 652 -22.30 -1.14 -8.90
CA HIS A 652 -20.92 -1.61 -8.94
C HIS A 652 -20.89 -3.14 -9.12
N MET A 653 -19.77 -3.64 -9.64
CA MET A 653 -19.47 -5.07 -9.69
C MET A 653 -19.17 -5.60 -8.28
N ASN A 654 -19.66 -6.80 -7.97
CA ASN A 654 -19.41 -7.52 -6.74
C ASN A 654 -19.11 -9.00 -7.06
N VAL A 655 -17.84 -9.38 -6.96
CA VAL A 655 -17.36 -10.72 -7.30
C VAL A 655 -17.89 -11.77 -6.30
N LEU A 656 -17.94 -11.44 -5.01
CA LEU A 656 -18.45 -12.35 -3.98
C LEU A 656 -19.94 -12.66 -4.18
N LYS A 657 -20.75 -11.65 -4.56
CA LYS A 657 -22.16 -11.83 -4.94
C LYS A 657 -22.33 -12.85 -6.07
N ALA A 658 -21.59 -12.68 -7.16
CA ALA A 658 -21.70 -13.56 -8.32
C ALA A 658 -21.30 -15.00 -7.96
N GLY A 659 -20.22 -15.15 -7.17
CA GLY A 659 -19.81 -16.44 -6.66
C GLY A 659 -20.84 -17.08 -5.74
N ALA A 660 -21.42 -16.32 -4.81
CA ALA A 660 -22.44 -16.82 -3.88
C ALA A 660 -23.70 -17.28 -4.62
N ILE A 661 -24.16 -16.54 -5.63
CA ILE A 661 -25.31 -16.94 -6.45
C ILE A 661 -25.00 -18.21 -7.27
N THR A 662 -23.79 -18.34 -7.80
CA THR A 662 -23.44 -19.45 -8.71
C THR A 662 -22.96 -20.72 -8.01
N ALA A 663 -22.42 -20.62 -6.79
CA ALA A 663 -21.99 -21.78 -6.01
C ALA A 663 -23.16 -22.71 -5.67
N HIS A 664 -22.90 -24.01 -5.58
CA HIS A 664 -23.93 -25.01 -5.28
C HIS A 664 -24.31 -24.99 -3.80
N ARG A 665 -23.31 -24.77 -2.93
CA ARG A 665 -23.48 -24.51 -1.50
C ARG A 665 -22.62 -23.33 -1.08
N ILE A 666 -23.04 -22.67 -0.02
CA ILE A 666 -22.30 -21.60 0.65
C ILE A 666 -22.04 -22.06 2.08
N VAL A 667 -20.82 -21.89 2.56
CA VAL A 667 -20.47 -22.10 3.97
C VAL A 667 -20.09 -20.75 4.56
N ALA A 668 -20.68 -20.39 5.69
CA ALA A 668 -20.13 -19.35 6.55
C ALA A 668 -19.38 -20.03 7.69
N VAL A 669 -18.31 -19.40 8.19
CA VAL A 669 -17.42 -20.00 9.20
C VAL A 669 -18.02 -20.08 10.62
N SER A 670 -19.34 -19.86 10.75
CA SER A 670 -20.14 -20.16 11.94
C SER A 670 -21.64 -20.11 11.61
N SER A 671 -22.48 -20.70 12.44
CA SER A 671 -23.95 -20.70 12.30
C SER A 671 -24.54 -19.32 12.57
N LYS A 672 -24.17 -18.69 13.67
CA LYS A 672 -24.58 -17.33 13.99
C LYS A 672 -24.10 -16.34 12.93
N TYR A 673 -22.87 -16.49 12.44
CA TYR A 673 -22.37 -15.64 11.36
C TYR A 673 -23.15 -15.84 10.05
N ALA A 674 -23.60 -17.07 9.76
CA ALA A 674 -24.48 -17.32 8.62
C ALA A 674 -25.82 -16.56 8.74
N GLU A 675 -26.37 -16.44 9.96
CA GLU A 675 -27.57 -15.63 10.24
C GLU A 675 -27.27 -14.14 10.12
N GLU A 676 -26.20 -13.66 10.73
CA GLU A 676 -25.77 -12.25 10.73
C GLU A 676 -25.45 -11.74 9.32
N CYS A 677 -24.87 -12.59 8.47
CA CYS A 677 -24.62 -12.26 7.07
C CYS A 677 -25.92 -11.97 6.28
N GLN A 678 -27.07 -12.39 6.80
CA GLN A 678 -28.38 -12.11 6.21
C GLN A 678 -29.06 -10.88 6.84
N THR A 679 -28.41 -10.16 7.76
CA THR A 679 -28.89 -8.87 8.27
C THR A 679 -28.18 -7.72 7.55
N PRO A 680 -28.80 -6.53 7.43
CA PRO A 680 -28.16 -5.38 6.79
C PRO A 680 -26.77 -5.04 7.39
N GLU A 681 -26.62 -5.19 8.70
CA GLU A 681 -25.41 -4.87 9.45
C GLU A 681 -24.29 -5.90 9.19
N GLY A 682 -24.60 -7.21 9.22
CA GLY A 682 -23.60 -8.27 9.05
C GLY A 682 -23.37 -8.70 7.59
N GLY A 683 -24.34 -8.45 6.70
CA GLY A 683 -24.25 -8.75 5.28
C GLY A 683 -23.48 -7.72 4.46
N TRP A 684 -23.20 -6.54 5.00
CA TRP A 684 -22.49 -5.47 4.30
C TRP A 684 -23.07 -5.19 2.90
N GLY A 685 -24.40 -5.14 2.78
CA GLY A 685 -25.12 -4.95 1.52
C GLY A 685 -25.32 -6.20 0.66
N LEU A 686 -24.82 -7.37 1.08
CA LEU A 686 -25.13 -8.68 0.50
C LEU A 686 -26.26 -9.41 1.22
N ASP A 687 -26.87 -8.80 2.23
CA ASP A 687 -27.86 -9.43 3.10
C ASP A 687 -29.07 -9.97 2.32
N ASP A 688 -29.65 -9.19 1.40
CA ASP A 688 -30.74 -9.67 0.54
C ASP A 688 -30.29 -10.82 -0.37
N VAL A 689 -29.07 -10.76 -0.91
CA VAL A 689 -28.51 -11.84 -1.73
C VAL A 689 -28.38 -13.12 -0.90
N LEU A 690 -27.76 -13.04 0.26
CA LEU A 690 -27.51 -14.19 1.12
C LEU A 690 -28.81 -14.76 1.70
N ARG A 691 -29.79 -13.92 2.04
CA ARG A 691 -31.13 -14.35 2.46
C ARG A 691 -31.86 -15.13 1.36
N ARG A 692 -31.73 -14.71 0.09
CA ARG A 692 -32.25 -15.48 -1.06
C ARG A 692 -31.48 -16.77 -1.31
N GLN A 693 -30.22 -16.84 -0.90
CA GLN A 693 -29.39 -18.05 -0.95
C GLN A 693 -29.41 -18.85 0.36
N ALA A 694 -30.27 -18.51 1.33
CA ALA A 694 -30.28 -19.13 2.66
C ALA A 694 -30.46 -20.66 2.60
N TRP A 695 -31.24 -21.15 1.62
CA TRP A 695 -31.48 -22.58 1.39
C TRP A 695 -30.21 -23.39 1.06
N LYS A 696 -29.12 -22.72 0.65
CA LYS A 696 -27.82 -23.36 0.38
C LYS A 696 -26.69 -22.84 1.27
N LEU A 697 -26.99 -21.95 2.22
CA LEU A 697 -26.05 -21.39 3.18
C LEU A 697 -26.06 -22.22 4.47
N LYS A 698 -24.90 -22.67 4.92
CA LYS A 698 -24.74 -23.38 6.19
C LYS A 698 -23.58 -22.80 7.00
N GLY A 699 -23.76 -22.67 8.31
CA GLY A 699 -22.66 -22.38 9.22
C GLY A 699 -21.85 -23.62 9.54
N VAL A 700 -20.52 -23.52 9.48
CA VAL A 700 -19.60 -24.55 9.96
C VAL A 700 -18.48 -23.86 10.73
N VAL A 701 -18.38 -24.15 12.02
CA VAL A 701 -17.34 -23.60 12.90
C VAL A 701 -15.99 -24.21 12.52
N ASN A 702 -14.94 -23.38 12.51
CA ASN A 702 -13.57 -23.85 12.26
C ASN A 702 -13.00 -24.61 13.46
N GLY A 703 -12.07 -25.52 13.20
CA GLY A 703 -11.25 -26.16 14.25
C GLY A 703 -9.94 -25.42 14.50
N ILE A 704 -9.13 -25.94 15.42
CA ILE A 704 -7.74 -25.53 15.65
C ILE A 704 -6.77 -26.70 15.44
N ASP A 705 -5.52 -26.39 15.08
CA ASP A 705 -4.47 -27.41 15.00
C ASP A 705 -3.90 -27.67 16.40
N LEU A 706 -4.30 -28.78 17.01
CA LEU A 706 -3.86 -29.20 18.34
C LEU A 706 -2.40 -29.67 18.38
N ASN A 707 -1.70 -29.77 17.25
CA ASN A 707 -0.24 -29.97 17.26
C ASN A 707 0.53 -28.67 17.49
N GLU A 708 -0.10 -27.53 17.18
CA GLU A 708 0.43 -26.20 17.42
C GLU A 708 -0.12 -25.64 18.73
N TRP A 709 -1.44 -25.75 18.95
CA TRP A 709 -2.14 -25.17 20.08
C TRP A 709 -2.57 -26.22 21.10
N HIS A 710 -1.61 -26.74 21.88
CA HIS A 710 -1.91 -27.68 22.97
C HIS A 710 -0.95 -27.52 24.15
N PRO A 711 -1.43 -27.20 25.36
CA PRO A 711 -0.57 -26.81 26.49
C PRO A 711 0.43 -27.89 26.93
N ALA A 712 0.15 -29.17 26.68
CA ALA A 712 1.05 -30.27 27.06
C ALA A 712 2.29 -30.41 26.15
N ILE A 713 2.23 -29.92 24.91
CA ILE A 713 3.28 -30.09 23.89
C ILE A 713 3.71 -28.78 23.24
N ASP A 714 3.17 -27.65 23.69
CA ASP A 714 3.47 -26.32 23.16
C ASP A 714 4.95 -25.97 23.35
N ALA A 715 5.65 -25.81 22.23
CA ALA A 715 7.07 -25.47 22.20
C ALA A 715 7.37 -24.07 22.78
N HIS A 716 6.36 -23.19 22.88
CA HIS A 716 6.50 -21.84 23.45
C HIS A 716 6.44 -21.82 24.98
N LEU A 717 6.07 -22.94 25.62
CA LEU A 717 6.01 -23.10 27.08
C LEU A 717 7.26 -23.79 27.63
N SER A 718 8.43 -23.21 27.36
CA SER A 718 9.71 -23.83 27.75
C SER A 718 9.95 -23.81 29.27
N PRO A 719 10.26 -24.98 29.89
CA PRO A 719 10.69 -25.05 31.28
C PRO A 719 11.93 -24.22 31.61
N SER A 720 12.83 -24.00 30.63
CA SER A 720 14.03 -23.17 30.84
C SER A 720 13.70 -21.70 31.08
N GLU A 721 12.54 -21.24 30.60
CA GLU A 721 12.05 -19.87 30.77
C GLU A 721 11.09 -19.74 31.97
N GLY A 722 10.88 -20.84 32.71
CA GLY A 722 10.01 -20.90 33.91
C GLY A 722 8.57 -21.34 33.63
N TYR A 723 8.18 -21.48 32.36
CA TYR A 723 6.89 -22.03 31.96
C TYR A 723 6.79 -23.54 32.28
N CYS A 724 5.60 -24.10 32.19
CA CYS A 724 5.36 -25.52 32.44
C CYS A 724 4.32 -26.03 31.46
N PRO A 725 4.63 -27.01 30.59
CA PRO A 725 3.61 -27.73 29.85
C PRO A 725 2.61 -28.41 30.81
N TYR A 726 1.34 -28.48 30.43
CA TYR A 726 0.27 -29.03 31.26
C TYR A 726 -0.91 -29.55 30.44
N ASP A 727 -1.79 -30.28 31.12
CA ASP A 727 -3.05 -30.84 30.62
C ASP A 727 -4.18 -30.60 31.64
N ALA A 728 -5.36 -31.19 31.40
CA ALA A 728 -6.51 -31.04 32.29
C ALA A 728 -6.23 -31.54 33.72
N ASP A 729 -5.48 -32.63 33.88
CA ASP A 729 -5.15 -33.22 35.18
C ASP A 729 -4.14 -32.36 35.97
N SER A 730 -3.24 -31.68 35.26
CA SER A 730 -2.19 -30.85 35.85
C SER A 730 -2.48 -29.34 35.80
N LEU A 731 -3.69 -28.94 35.36
CA LEU A 731 -4.13 -27.57 35.13
C LEU A 731 -3.74 -26.60 36.25
N ASP A 732 -4.11 -26.94 37.49
CA ASP A 732 -3.93 -26.04 38.64
C ASP A 732 -2.45 -25.69 38.87
N SER A 733 -1.57 -26.68 38.75
CA SER A 733 -0.14 -26.51 38.98
C SER A 733 0.60 -25.93 37.76
N GLY A 734 0.23 -26.37 36.56
CA GLY A 734 0.86 -25.97 35.31
C GLY A 734 0.52 -24.54 34.93
N LYS A 735 -0.77 -24.20 34.96
CA LYS A 735 -1.26 -22.86 34.63
C LYS A 735 -0.75 -21.82 35.62
N ALA A 736 -0.75 -22.12 36.92
CA ALA A 736 -0.20 -21.22 37.94
C ALA A 736 1.29 -20.91 37.70
N ARG A 737 2.08 -21.90 37.25
CA ARG A 737 3.49 -21.68 36.87
C ARG A 737 3.61 -20.82 35.61
N CYS A 738 2.79 -21.07 34.59
CA CYS A 738 2.75 -20.25 33.38
C CYS A 738 2.37 -18.79 33.68
N LYS A 739 1.39 -18.57 34.56
CA LYS A 739 1.01 -17.24 35.06
C LYS A 739 2.15 -16.53 35.76
N ALA A 740 2.81 -17.21 36.71
CA ALA A 740 3.95 -16.64 37.43
C ALA A 740 5.14 -16.32 36.50
N ALA A 741 5.41 -17.18 35.52
CA ALA A 741 6.43 -16.95 34.50
C ALA A 741 6.09 -15.73 33.62
N LEU A 742 4.83 -15.62 33.18
CA LEU A 742 4.36 -14.50 32.37
C LEU A 742 4.39 -13.16 33.15
N GLN A 743 3.96 -13.16 34.40
CA GLN A 743 4.06 -11.98 35.28
C GLN A 743 5.53 -11.53 35.40
N LYS A 744 6.45 -12.49 35.60
CA LYS A 744 7.88 -12.21 35.69
C LYS A 744 8.46 -11.70 34.37
N GLU A 745 8.14 -12.32 33.24
CA GLU A 745 8.61 -11.94 31.90
C GLU A 745 8.20 -10.51 31.56
N LEU A 746 6.97 -10.13 31.89
CA LEU A 746 6.43 -8.80 31.62
C LEU A 746 6.74 -7.77 32.72
N GLY A 747 7.46 -8.15 33.79
CA GLY A 747 7.78 -7.26 34.91
C GLY A 747 6.54 -6.78 35.67
N LEU A 748 5.51 -7.60 35.76
CA LEU A 748 4.36 -7.42 36.65
C LEU A 748 4.66 -8.03 38.03
N PRO A 749 4.00 -7.57 39.11
CA PRO A 749 4.06 -8.23 40.40
C PRO A 749 3.64 -9.69 40.28
N VAL A 750 4.50 -10.63 40.71
CA VAL A 750 4.19 -12.05 40.70
C VAL A 750 3.26 -12.35 41.87
N ASP A 751 1.98 -12.58 41.57
CA ASP A 751 0.95 -12.88 42.56
C ASP A 751 -0.04 -13.89 41.96
N PRO A 752 -0.16 -15.10 42.55
CA PRO A 752 -1.06 -16.13 42.04
C PRO A 752 -2.55 -15.77 42.24
N LEU A 753 -2.88 -14.94 43.24
CA LEU A 753 -4.27 -14.62 43.60
C LEU A 753 -4.85 -13.49 42.74
N VAL A 754 -4.01 -12.64 42.14
CA VAL A 754 -4.46 -11.52 41.30
C VAL A 754 -4.94 -12.04 39.93
N PRO A 755 -6.16 -11.74 39.47
CA PRO A 755 -6.63 -12.14 38.14
C PRO A 755 -5.79 -11.49 37.03
N LEU A 756 -5.33 -12.29 36.07
CA LEU A 756 -4.59 -11.85 34.89
C LEU A 756 -5.47 -11.97 33.64
N LEU A 757 -5.80 -10.83 33.03
CA LEU A 757 -6.65 -10.73 31.84
C LEU A 757 -5.76 -10.47 30.63
N ALA A 758 -6.00 -11.15 29.52
CA ALA A 758 -5.26 -10.97 28.28
C ALA A 758 -6.15 -10.50 27.13
N PHE A 759 -5.61 -9.68 26.24
CA PHE A 759 -6.16 -9.42 24.91
C PHE A 759 -5.10 -9.77 23.87
N ILE A 760 -5.50 -10.43 22.79
CA ILE A 760 -4.65 -10.77 21.65
C ILE A 760 -5.41 -10.45 20.37
N GLY A 761 -4.88 -9.59 19.50
CA GLY A 761 -5.52 -9.31 18.22
C GLY A 761 -4.98 -8.10 17.46
N ARG A 762 -5.48 -7.90 16.24
CA ARG A 762 -5.23 -6.68 15.47
C ARG A 762 -5.85 -5.47 16.18
N LEU A 763 -5.21 -4.32 16.06
CA LEU A 763 -5.73 -3.08 16.62
C LEU A 763 -6.54 -2.33 15.56
N ASP A 764 -7.81 -2.70 15.44
CA ASP A 764 -8.80 -2.07 14.57
C ASP A 764 -10.14 -1.89 15.32
N GLU A 765 -11.11 -1.22 14.68
CA GLU A 765 -12.46 -1.04 15.28
C GLU A 765 -13.21 -2.36 15.48
N GLN A 766 -12.88 -3.38 14.67
CA GLN A 766 -13.50 -4.70 14.76
C GLN A 766 -13.21 -5.35 16.11
N LYS A 767 -11.98 -5.27 16.62
CA LYS A 767 -11.57 -5.97 17.85
C LYS A 767 -11.98 -5.33 19.18
N GLY A 768 -12.65 -4.18 19.14
CA GLY A 768 -13.28 -3.59 20.34
C GLY A 768 -12.31 -3.10 21.41
N ILE A 769 -11.09 -2.71 21.03
CA ILE A 769 -10.06 -2.20 21.96
C ILE A 769 -10.53 -0.99 22.76
N ASP A 770 -11.35 -0.14 22.15
CA ASP A 770 -11.95 1.01 22.78
C ASP A 770 -12.84 0.63 23.98
N LEU A 771 -13.49 -0.54 23.96
CA LEU A 771 -14.26 -1.05 25.10
C LEU A 771 -13.37 -1.46 26.27
N ILE A 772 -12.18 -1.99 25.98
CA ILE A 772 -11.15 -2.27 26.99
C ILE A 772 -10.62 -0.95 27.56
N ALA A 773 -10.26 0.00 26.69
CA ALA A 773 -9.75 1.30 27.10
C ALA A 773 -10.74 2.07 27.98
N ALA A 774 -12.02 2.07 27.61
CA ALA A 774 -13.09 2.71 28.37
C ALA A 774 -13.32 2.07 29.75
N ASN A 775 -13.02 0.78 29.91
CA ASN A 775 -13.13 0.06 31.18
C ASN A 775 -11.80 -0.07 31.94
N CYS A 776 -10.71 0.49 31.43
CA CYS A 776 -9.37 0.32 32.01
C CYS A 776 -9.33 0.77 33.48
N GLU A 777 -9.79 1.98 33.80
CA GLU A 777 -9.75 2.48 35.18
C GLU A 777 -10.60 1.63 36.14
N TRP A 778 -11.77 1.18 35.68
CA TRP A 778 -12.62 0.28 36.45
C TRP A 778 -11.94 -1.06 36.71
N LEU A 779 -11.32 -1.66 35.68
CA LEU A 779 -10.55 -2.91 35.79
C LEU A 779 -9.42 -2.78 36.81
N MET A 780 -8.63 -1.71 36.72
CA MET A 780 -7.51 -1.49 37.64
C MET A 780 -7.99 -1.34 39.09
N ALA A 781 -9.15 -0.71 39.30
CA ALA A 781 -9.79 -0.60 40.62
C ALA A 781 -10.30 -1.95 41.16
N GLN A 782 -10.56 -2.96 40.30
CA GLN A 782 -10.85 -4.33 40.73
C GLN A 782 -9.59 -5.11 41.15
N GLY A 783 -8.40 -4.51 41.07
CA GLY A 783 -7.14 -5.16 41.49
C GLY A 783 -6.65 -6.24 40.53
N VAL A 784 -6.95 -6.12 39.23
CA VAL A 784 -6.51 -7.09 38.20
C VAL A 784 -5.17 -6.69 37.58
N GLN A 785 -4.57 -7.64 36.85
CA GLN A 785 -3.53 -7.38 35.86
C GLN A 785 -4.08 -7.54 34.44
N LEU A 786 -3.63 -6.70 33.52
CA LEU A 786 -4.06 -6.65 32.13
C LEU A 786 -2.84 -6.72 31.20
N VAL A 787 -2.84 -7.67 30.27
CA VAL A 787 -1.79 -7.83 29.26
C VAL A 787 -2.39 -7.73 27.86
N LEU A 788 -1.84 -6.87 27.01
CA LEU A 788 -2.40 -6.55 25.70
C LEU A 788 -1.35 -6.82 24.61
N LEU A 789 -1.68 -7.64 23.62
CA LEU A 789 -0.82 -7.97 22.49
C LEU A 789 -1.53 -7.61 21.17
N GLY A 790 -0.95 -6.71 20.39
CA GLY A 790 -1.49 -6.36 19.08
C GLY A 790 -0.74 -5.26 18.35
N SER A 791 -1.01 -5.11 17.06
CA SER A 791 -0.55 -3.99 16.22
C SER A 791 -1.64 -3.58 15.24
N GLY A 792 -1.62 -2.33 14.76
CA GLY A 792 -2.63 -1.85 13.81
C GLY A 792 -2.71 -0.34 13.73
N ARG A 793 -3.89 0.23 13.97
CA ARG A 793 -4.09 1.67 13.90
C ARG A 793 -3.30 2.40 14.99
N ALA A 794 -2.63 3.48 14.61
CA ALA A 794 -1.73 4.22 15.49
C ALA A 794 -2.43 4.83 16.72
N ASP A 795 -3.71 5.21 16.60
CA ASP A 795 -4.52 5.72 17.71
C ASP A 795 -4.79 4.62 18.76
N LEU A 796 -5.11 3.40 18.32
CA LEU A 796 -5.33 2.27 19.22
C LEU A 796 -4.02 1.77 19.83
N GLU A 797 -2.92 1.80 19.08
CA GLU A 797 -1.57 1.54 19.63
C GLU A 797 -1.18 2.55 20.70
N ALA A 798 -1.48 3.83 20.48
CA ALA A 798 -1.25 4.88 21.47
C ALA A 798 -2.09 4.66 22.72
N ALA A 799 -3.37 4.29 22.58
CA ALA A 799 -4.24 3.96 23.70
C ALA A 799 -3.68 2.80 24.55
N LEU A 800 -3.15 1.76 23.92
CA LEU A 800 -2.46 0.65 24.60
C LEU A 800 -1.27 1.12 25.43
N ARG A 801 -0.37 1.91 24.83
CA ARG A 801 0.81 2.48 25.51
C ARG A 801 0.41 3.42 26.64
N GLU A 802 -0.68 4.17 26.48
CA GLU A 802 -1.20 5.07 27.51
C GLU A 802 -1.74 4.31 28.71
N MET A 803 -2.49 3.21 28.50
CA MET A 803 -2.98 2.36 29.58
C MET A 803 -1.83 1.76 30.39
N GLU A 804 -0.77 1.29 29.74
CA GLU A 804 0.45 0.81 30.41
C GLU A 804 1.15 1.91 31.19
N ALA A 805 1.31 3.10 30.59
CA ALA A 805 1.98 4.23 31.23
C ALA A 805 1.25 4.73 32.48
N ARG A 806 -0.09 4.70 32.47
CA ARG A 806 -0.92 5.06 33.63
C ARG A 806 -0.86 4.01 34.74
N HIS A 807 -0.77 2.73 34.39
CA HIS A 807 -0.87 1.61 35.34
C HIS A 807 0.32 0.65 35.25
N PRO A 808 1.56 1.10 35.44
CA PRO A 808 2.76 0.31 35.15
C PRO A 808 2.99 -0.88 36.10
N ARG A 809 2.15 -1.11 37.10
CA ARG A 809 2.21 -2.32 37.94
C ARG A 809 1.08 -3.31 37.66
N GLN A 810 0.12 -2.94 36.83
CA GLN A 810 -1.07 -3.74 36.55
C GLN A 810 -1.28 -3.95 35.04
N CYS A 811 -0.86 -3.02 34.18
CA CYS A 811 -1.06 -3.08 32.74
C CYS A 811 0.27 -3.19 31.98
N ARG A 812 0.32 -4.06 30.96
CA ARG A 812 1.44 -4.20 30.01
C ARG A 812 0.90 -4.31 28.59
N ALA A 813 1.45 -3.51 27.67
CA ALA A 813 1.05 -3.53 26.28
C ALA A 813 2.24 -3.84 25.37
N TYR A 814 2.18 -4.98 24.68
CA TYR A 814 3.10 -5.31 23.60
C TYR A 814 2.51 -4.86 22.27
N VAL A 815 3.01 -3.74 21.75
CA VAL A 815 2.61 -3.23 20.43
C VAL A 815 3.48 -3.88 19.35
N GLY A 816 2.92 -4.86 18.67
CA GLY A 816 3.60 -5.66 17.66
C GLY A 816 2.94 -7.02 17.47
N PHE A 817 3.62 -7.88 16.72
CA PHE A 817 3.22 -9.27 16.54
C PHE A 817 4.27 -10.21 17.13
N SER A 818 3.83 -11.17 17.94
CA SER A 818 4.69 -12.22 18.50
C SER A 818 3.88 -13.48 18.74
N VAL A 819 4.18 -14.53 17.97
CA VAL A 819 3.54 -15.84 18.12
C VAL A 819 3.83 -16.41 19.52
N SER A 820 5.10 -16.38 19.94
CA SER A 820 5.50 -16.90 21.25
C SER A 820 4.78 -16.21 22.41
N LEU A 821 4.59 -14.88 22.35
CA LEU A 821 3.84 -14.17 23.39
C LEU A 821 2.35 -14.50 23.32
N ALA A 822 1.77 -14.71 22.14
CA ALA A 822 0.37 -15.12 22.02
C ALA A 822 0.12 -16.46 22.73
N HIS A 823 0.98 -17.46 22.52
CA HIS A 823 0.92 -18.73 23.24
C HIS A 823 1.07 -18.56 24.76
N ARG A 824 2.07 -17.78 25.20
CA ARG A 824 2.32 -17.53 26.62
C ARG A 824 1.18 -16.76 27.29
N PHE A 825 0.56 -15.79 26.61
CA PHE A 825 -0.61 -15.07 27.10
C PHE A 825 -1.79 -16.02 27.24
N THR A 826 -2.05 -16.84 26.22
CA THR A 826 -3.12 -17.84 26.25
C THR A 826 -2.93 -18.87 27.37
N ALA A 827 -1.69 -19.31 27.65
CA ALA A 827 -1.40 -20.23 28.75
C ALA A 827 -1.46 -19.57 30.13
N GLY A 828 -0.88 -18.39 30.29
CA GLY A 828 -0.68 -17.73 31.59
C GLY A 828 -1.85 -16.88 32.08
N ALA A 829 -2.72 -16.40 31.19
CA ALA A 829 -3.88 -15.60 31.60
C ALA A 829 -4.99 -16.45 32.22
N ASP A 830 -5.75 -15.85 33.12
CA ASP A 830 -6.96 -16.43 33.71
C ASP A 830 -8.19 -16.18 32.82
N LEU A 831 -8.25 -15.04 32.13
CA LEU A 831 -9.34 -14.69 31.22
C LEU A 831 -8.79 -14.12 29.91
N LEU A 832 -9.41 -14.50 28.78
CA LEU A 832 -9.11 -13.89 27.48
C LEU A 832 -10.25 -12.98 27.04
N LEU A 833 -9.93 -11.72 26.78
CA LEU A 833 -10.88 -10.67 26.42
C LEU A 833 -11.04 -10.58 24.90
N MET A 834 -12.28 -10.71 24.44
CA MET A 834 -12.62 -10.68 23.01
C MET A 834 -13.87 -9.84 22.75
N PRO A 835 -13.80 -8.50 22.94
CA PRO A 835 -14.95 -7.60 22.79
C PRO A 835 -15.22 -7.24 21.31
N SER A 836 -14.99 -8.18 20.38
CA SER A 836 -15.11 -7.95 18.95
C SER A 836 -16.51 -7.50 18.55
N ARG A 837 -16.63 -6.45 17.72
CA ARG A 837 -17.92 -5.98 17.16
C ARG A 837 -18.50 -6.94 16.14
N PHE A 838 -17.64 -7.61 15.38
CA PHE A 838 -17.99 -8.72 14.52
C PHE A 838 -16.84 -9.72 14.50
N GLU A 839 -17.17 -11.01 14.49
CA GLU A 839 -16.17 -12.08 14.49
C GLU A 839 -16.72 -13.29 13.73
N PRO A 840 -16.40 -13.45 12.43
CA PRO A 840 -16.98 -14.50 11.59
C PRO A 840 -16.86 -15.90 12.19
N CYS A 841 -15.69 -16.21 12.74
CA CYS A 841 -15.45 -17.42 13.52
C CYS A 841 -14.79 -17.05 14.86
N GLY A 842 -13.62 -16.41 14.77
CA GLY A 842 -12.71 -16.25 15.90
C GLY A 842 -11.98 -17.56 16.16
N LEU A 843 -10.65 -17.50 16.31
CA LEU A 843 -9.84 -18.66 16.69
C LEU A 843 -9.33 -18.54 18.13
N ASN A 844 -9.14 -17.32 18.62
CA ASN A 844 -8.55 -17.06 19.92
C ASN A 844 -9.36 -17.63 21.08
N GLN A 845 -10.69 -17.70 20.98
CA GLN A 845 -11.53 -18.32 22.02
C GLN A 845 -11.36 -19.84 22.06
N LEU A 846 -11.11 -20.48 20.90
CA LEU A 846 -10.82 -21.91 20.82
C LEU A 846 -9.44 -22.19 21.44
N TYR A 847 -8.43 -21.36 21.13
CA TYR A 847 -7.13 -21.43 21.79
C TYR A 847 -7.25 -21.23 23.30
N ALA A 848 -8.04 -20.24 23.73
CA ALA A 848 -8.24 -19.94 25.15
C ALA A 848 -8.84 -21.15 25.88
N MET A 849 -9.92 -21.73 25.36
CA MET A 849 -10.56 -22.91 25.95
C MET A 849 -9.61 -24.11 25.99
N ALA A 850 -8.85 -24.38 24.92
CA ALA A 850 -7.87 -25.47 24.88
C ALA A 850 -6.76 -25.34 25.95
N TYR A 851 -6.47 -24.12 26.40
CA TYR A 851 -5.46 -23.84 27.43
C TYR A 851 -6.07 -23.61 28.83
N GLY A 852 -7.36 -23.85 29.00
CA GLY A 852 -8.06 -23.61 30.27
C GLY A 852 -8.10 -22.13 30.64
N THR A 853 -8.20 -21.24 29.64
CA THR A 853 -8.39 -19.79 29.79
C THR A 853 -9.80 -19.43 29.33
N PRO A 854 -10.77 -19.29 30.25
CA PRO A 854 -12.14 -18.97 29.87
C PRO A 854 -12.21 -17.63 29.13
N PRO A 855 -12.86 -17.58 27.96
CA PRO A 855 -13.00 -16.33 27.21
C PRO A 855 -14.16 -15.48 27.75
N VAL A 856 -14.00 -14.15 27.69
CA VAL A 856 -15.07 -13.16 27.87
C VAL A 856 -15.32 -12.49 26.52
N VAL A 857 -16.43 -12.82 25.88
CA VAL A 857 -16.69 -12.50 24.47
C VAL A 857 -17.96 -11.67 24.27
N HIS A 858 -17.96 -10.85 23.22
CA HIS A 858 -19.23 -10.35 22.67
C HIS A 858 -19.93 -11.51 21.94
N ALA A 859 -21.24 -11.69 22.14
CA ALA A 859 -22.04 -12.75 21.54
C ALA A 859 -22.35 -12.47 20.05
N VAL A 860 -21.31 -12.45 19.22
CA VAL A 860 -21.39 -12.26 17.75
C VAL A 860 -20.67 -13.34 16.98
N GLY A 861 -21.19 -13.65 15.80
CA GLY A 861 -20.63 -14.63 14.87
C GLY A 861 -20.17 -15.91 15.57
N GLY A 862 -18.97 -16.37 15.26
CA GLY A 862 -18.48 -17.63 15.84
C GLY A 862 -18.21 -17.58 17.33
N LEU A 863 -18.09 -16.41 17.96
CA LEU A 863 -17.96 -16.33 19.42
C LEU A 863 -19.24 -16.79 20.12
N ALA A 864 -20.41 -16.42 19.57
CA ALA A 864 -21.70 -16.87 20.09
C ALA A 864 -21.92 -18.39 19.90
N ASP A 865 -21.37 -18.96 18.82
CA ASP A 865 -21.51 -20.40 18.55
C ASP A 865 -20.53 -21.26 19.37
N THR A 866 -19.39 -20.70 19.79
CA THR A 866 -18.29 -21.46 20.40
C THR A 866 -18.20 -21.29 21.90
N VAL A 867 -18.62 -20.14 22.45
CA VAL A 867 -18.56 -19.88 23.88
C VAL A 867 -19.96 -19.97 24.48
N GLN A 868 -20.19 -21.02 25.26
CA GLN A 868 -21.42 -21.16 26.01
C GLN A 868 -21.32 -20.31 27.29
N PRO A 869 -22.27 -19.39 27.54
CA PRO A 869 -22.25 -18.56 28.75
C PRO A 869 -22.35 -19.42 30.01
N PHE A 870 -21.53 -19.09 31.01
CA PHE A 870 -21.53 -19.78 32.29
C PHE A 870 -22.87 -19.63 33.02
N ASN A 871 -23.48 -20.77 33.34
CA ASN A 871 -24.70 -20.85 34.15
C ASN A 871 -24.38 -21.54 35.49
N PRO A 872 -24.32 -20.80 36.61
CA PRO A 872 -23.98 -21.37 37.91
C PRO A 872 -25.06 -22.28 38.48
N TYR A 873 -26.32 -22.18 38.01
CA TYR A 873 -27.41 -23.04 38.51
C TYR A 873 -27.35 -24.45 37.92
N GLU A 874 -26.89 -24.57 36.68
CA GLU A 874 -26.76 -25.84 35.97
C GLU A 874 -25.33 -26.38 35.99
N GLY A 875 -24.35 -25.56 36.36
CA GLY A 875 -22.93 -25.92 36.28
C GLY A 875 -22.42 -26.07 34.85
N THR A 876 -23.01 -25.35 33.89
CA THR A 876 -22.72 -25.44 32.45
C THR A 876 -22.00 -24.19 31.94
N GLY A 877 -21.43 -24.26 30.74
CA GLY A 877 -20.78 -23.13 30.07
C GLY A 877 -19.25 -23.12 30.18
N THR A 878 -18.63 -22.46 29.20
CA THR A 878 -17.17 -22.45 28.95
C THR A 878 -16.54 -21.06 29.00
N GLY A 879 -17.35 -20.01 29.19
CA GLY A 879 -16.88 -18.64 29.36
C GLY A 879 -18.02 -17.68 29.68
N TRP A 880 -17.79 -16.38 29.49
CA TRP A 880 -18.80 -15.35 29.68
C TRP A 880 -19.08 -14.64 28.37
N THR A 881 -20.36 -14.38 28.12
CA THR A 881 -20.80 -13.64 26.94
C THR A 881 -21.50 -12.35 27.36
N PHE A 882 -21.44 -11.32 26.51
CA PHE A 882 -22.27 -10.14 26.64
C PHE A 882 -22.92 -9.79 25.30
N GLU A 883 -24.05 -9.09 25.35
CA GLU A 883 -24.77 -8.63 24.17
C GLU A 883 -24.61 -7.12 23.99
N GLY A 884 -24.50 -6.66 22.74
CA GLY A 884 -24.24 -5.26 22.42
C GLY A 884 -22.79 -4.87 22.68
N ALA A 885 -22.09 -4.40 21.66
CA ALA A 885 -20.69 -3.97 21.76
C ALA A 885 -20.55 -2.61 22.46
N GLU A 886 -20.95 -2.55 23.72
CA GLU A 886 -21.02 -1.35 24.56
C GLU A 886 -20.25 -1.53 25.88
N VAL A 887 -19.93 -0.41 26.53
CA VAL A 887 -19.06 -0.37 27.71
C VAL A 887 -19.65 -1.11 28.91
N GLU A 888 -20.94 -0.92 29.20
CA GLU A 888 -21.60 -1.48 30.40
C GLU A 888 -21.91 -2.99 30.31
N PRO A 889 -22.43 -3.53 29.18
CA PRO A 889 -22.58 -4.98 29.02
C PRO A 889 -21.24 -5.71 29.14
N PHE A 890 -20.18 -5.17 28.54
CA PHE A 890 -18.84 -5.73 28.65
C PHE A 890 -18.33 -5.71 30.10
N ARG A 891 -18.49 -4.57 30.80
CA ARG A 891 -18.15 -4.44 32.23
C ARG A 891 -18.89 -5.45 33.09
N THR A 892 -20.17 -5.68 32.81
CA THR A 892 -21.02 -6.61 33.57
C THR A 892 -20.51 -8.05 33.43
N ALA A 893 -20.22 -8.49 32.20
CA ALA A 893 -19.65 -9.83 31.97
C ALA A 893 -18.27 -10.00 32.64
N LEU A 894 -17.41 -8.98 32.57
CA LEU A 894 -16.14 -8.95 33.29
C LEU A 894 -16.33 -9.05 34.81
N GLY A 895 -17.27 -8.27 35.36
CA GLY A 895 -17.59 -8.28 36.79
C GLY A 895 -18.04 -9.66 37.26
N ASN A 896 -18.89 -10.34 36.50
CA ASN A 896 -19.32 -11.70 36.80
C ASN A 896 -18.15 -12.69 36.75
N ALA A 897 -17.29 -12.62 35.73
CA ALA A 897 -16.11 -13.48 35.62
C ALA A 897 -15.14 -13.29 36.80
N LEU A 898 -14.86 -12.04 37.18
CA LEU A 898 -14.00 -11.69 38.32
C LEU A 898 -14.62 -12.10 39.66
N LEU A 899 -15.94 -11.98 39.81
CA LEU A 899 -16.67 -12.46 40.98
C LEU A 899 -16.55 -13.99 41.13
N THR A 900 -16.73 -14.73 40.02
CA THR A 900 -16.56 -16.18 40.03
C THR A 900 -15.12 -16.58 40.35
N TYR A 901 -14.13 -15.93 39.72
CA TYR A 901 -12.71 -16.19 40.00
C TYR A 901 -12.35 -15.99 41.48
N SER A 902 -12.83 -14.89 42.09
CA SER A 902 -12.45 -14.52 43.47
C SER A 902 -13.26 -15.22 44.56
N GLN A 903 -14.56 -15.44 44.35
CA GLN A 903 -15.47 -15.96 45.38
C GLN A 903 -15.88 -17.42 45.16
N HIS A 904 -15.75 -17.94 43.94
CA HIS A 904 -16.19 -19.29 43.56
C HIS A 904 -15.10 -20.02 42.75
N PRO A 905 -13.89 -20.19 43.30
CA PRO A 905 -12.73 -20.73 42.56
C PRO A 905 -12.97 -22.14 42.02
N GLU A 906 -13.74 -22.99 42.73
CA GLU A 906 -14.12 -24.31 42.23
C GLU A 906 -14.98 -24.22 40.97
N SER A 907 -15.99 -23.36 40.96
CA SER A 907 -16.82 -23.13 39.76
C SER A 907 -16.01 -22.55 38.61
N PHE A 908 -15.06 -21.65 38.89
CA PHE A 908 -14.15 -21.12 37.86
C PHE A 908 -13.31 -22.23 37.25
N ARG A 909 -12.71 -23.09 38.09
CA ARG A 909 -11.93 -24.26 37.67
C ARG A 909 -12.75 -25.19 36.79
N ASP A 910 -14.01 -25.45 37.14
CA ASP A 910 -14.87 -26.30 36.31
C ASP A 910 -15.16 -25.69 34.93
N VAL A 911 -15.25 -24.36 34.81
CA VAL A 911 -15.34 -23.67 33.51
C VAL A 911 -14.08 -23.92 32.68
N GLN A 912 -12.89 -23.85 33.30
CA GLN A 912 -11.61 -24.10 32.63
C GLN A 912 -11.55 -25.54 32.08
N LEU A 913 -11.87 -26.53 32.92
CA LEU A 913 -11.85 -27.93 32.54
C LEU A 913 -12.84 -28.26 31.43
N ARG A 914 -14.09 -27.77 31.52
CA ARG A 914 -15.07 -27.94 30.44
C ARG A 914 -14.56 -27.40 29.11
N GLY A 915 -13.86 -26.26 29.11
CA GLY A 915 -13.23 -25.71 27.91
C GLY A 915 -12.15 -26.63 27.32
N MET A 916 -11.30 -27.22 28.17
CA MET A 916 -10.22 -28.12 27.76
C MET A 916 -10.71 -29.50 27.29
N GLU A 917 -11.88 -29.94 27.77
CA GLU A 917 -12.51 -31.21 27.40
C GLU A 917 -13.26 -31.16 26.06
N LEU A 918 -13.49 -29.97 25.49
CA LEU A 918 -14.14 -29.84 24.19
C LEU A 918 -13.24 -30.39 23.07
N ASP A 919 -13.85 -31.12 22.13
CA ASP A 919 -13.20 -31.42 20.86
C ASP A 919 -13.23 -30.18 19.96
N LEU A 920 -12.13 -29.43 20.00
CA LEU A 920 -11.91 -28.22 19.20
C LEU A 920 -11.13 -28.51 17.91
N SER A 921 -10.97 -29.80 17.55
CA SER A 921 -10.14 -30.22 16.42
C SER A 921 -10.82 -29.97 15.07
N TRP A 922 -10.01 -29.99 14.02
CA TRP A 922 -10.52 -29.93 12.64
C TRP A 922 -11.31 -31.18 12.19
N ASP A 923 -11.30 -32.29 12.93
CA ASP A 923 -12.05 -33.48 12.50
C ASP A 923 -13.56 -33.26 12.56
N GLN A 924 -14.04 -32.62 13.64
CA GLN A 924 -15.45 -32.26 13.77
C GLN A 924 -15.88 -31.28 12.67
N ALA A 925 -15.06 -30.25 12.42
CA ALA A 925 -15.31 -29.30 11.33
C ALA A 925 -15.33 -30.02 9.97
N ALA A 926 -14.34 -30.88 9.70
CA ALA A 926 -14.26 -31.64 8.45
C ALA A 926 -15.47 -32.57 8.23
N GLN A 927 -16.00 -33.19 9.28
CA GLN A 927 -17.24 -33.96 9.20
C GLN A 927 -18.43 -33.09 8.78
N GLN A 928 -18.53 -31.87 9.31
CA GLN A 928 -19.58 -30.93 8.89
C GLN A 928 -19.38 -30.46 7.44
N TYR A 929 -18.16 -30.16 7.02
CA TYR A 929 -17.84 -29.87 5.62
C TYR A 929 -18.18 -31.05 4.69
N GLU A 930 -17.86 -32.29 5.09
CA GLU A 930 -18.22 -33.53 4.36
C GLU A 930 -19.74 -33.61 4.15
N SER A 931 -20.55 -33.27 5.16
CA SER A 931 -22.01 -33.22 5.01
C SER A 931 -22.48 -32.21 3.96
N VAL A 932 -21.82 -31.04 3.85
CA VAL A 932 -22.13 -30.01 2.86
C VAL A 932 -21.69 -30.44 1.46
N LEU A 933 -20.51 -31.04 1.35
CA LEU A 933 -19.97 -31.59 0.11
C LEU A 933 -20.89 -32.68 -0.45
N LEU A 934 -21.34 -33.60 0.40
CA LEU A 934 -22.33 -34.62 0.03
C LEU A 934 -23.65 -33.99 -0.41
N ALA A 935 -24.15 -32.99 0.33
CA ALA A 935 -25.36 -32.28 -0.06
C ALA A 935 -25.22 -31.54 -1.40
N ALA A 936 -24.03 -31.03 -1.73
CA ALA A 936 -23.75 -30.41 -3.04
C ALA A 936 -23.72 -31.47 -4.16
N LYS A 937 -23.13 -32.64 -3.89
CA LYS A 937 -23.03 -33.75 -4.85
C LYS A 937 -24.40 -34.21 -5.36
N TYR A 938 -25.39 -34.29 -4.48
CA TYR A 938 -26.75 -34.74 -4.82
C TYR A 938 -27.71 -33.61 -5.19
N GLN A 939 -27.19 -32.40 -5.39
CA GLN A 939 -27.96 -31.27 -5.89
C GLN A 939 -27.94 -31.29 -7.42
N TRP A 940 -29.12 -31.35 -8.03
CA TRP A 940 -29.32 -31.42 -9.48
C TRP A 940 -29.94 -30.15 -10.01
#